data_AF-A0A813WX15-F1
#
_entry.id   AF-A0A813WX15-F1
#
_cell.length_a   1.000
_cell.length_b   1.000
_cell.length_c   1.000
_cell.angle_alpha   90.00
_cell.angle_beta   90.00
_cell.angle_gamma   90.00
#
_symmetry.space_group_name_H-M   'P 1'
#
loop_
_entity.id
_entity.type
_entity.pdbx_description
1 polymer ?
#
loop_
_entity_poly.entity_id
_entity_poly.type
_entity_poly.pdbx_seq_one_letter_code
_entity_poly.pdbx_strand_id
1 'polypeptide(L)'
;MVIEYYANPAYPAALAIAGNIVKAEFFIDTDPGFGNGTSIAITASTDLNNISFSVPSNALTAGTHRLHFRTLNIEGKWSLSTIQSFTVLQTNITWSGSTSTNWNLASNWVQATIPTSSDTAIIPSTTVTNQPALGNNTTIAKLSVGTGKTLTIASGFTLNNTGDLIINGTITGNGKVELNGVSSQTISGNGSIANLTINNAAGAAVGITTSDTLKVTGVLTPTTGTLTTNNKLVLKSSSVANTAQIGKVGATASINGNAQVERFVPIGRRAYRMLAPGVTTATSIKDNWQEGVNNPNTSTNNNPNPGFGTHITGANSALGFDVTQSGNPSMQLYNPATQTFSFINNSNVLTLNAKSGYPIFIRGNRGIDLNSNSSNSVTTLRATGSLQTGTIIYNNASTPALNTTSEGYSLIGNPYWSLVDWEAVAKSEIASTYFIWDPNINTRGGYTSYTTGGATSGGGAISRYIQPGQAIFMQNTVGASNPVLTFNESNKDSSQVLTATFRTQRQAEIAGKFTVRLYTPALFIEGRVADAATIGFSKDYMAAYNANEDAMPVKGDQTVTVSIVPTVDGRIANNSQSATQHVTAASTQLFDVSKKSTVGIGFNSGTGMMGIKIFGNEFSASSTSGALTVSLEPSSLSGSGWLAGLTCYAPLQFRTTSNGAFSSVGIWENGNNFFSNATIKIDYINGDGVNAPANLRLVNDNGSNWVSIGGVGTSASFGSITSNAVTAFGDIVLANLGIEQTITWNGSTSNNWNTASNWTPATVPVPASLVVIPATGVTNEPSLPTSTSIAVLILETGRVLTINNGTLTITGNLVNKGTINGNGVTELTTSISHAITGTGSIANLTINSNEATIGAGASHREEANWSFELKTVIETKNPKAWLWDFLIGAGHSLQSVPTA
;
A
#
# COMPACT_ATOMS: atom_id res chain seq x y z
N MET A 1 -86.16 -41.27 -60.10
CA MET A 1 -85.20 -40.15 -60.06
C MET A 1 -85.38 -39.49 -58.70
N VAL A 2 -84.39 -39.61 -57.83
CA VAL A 2 -84.42 -39.09 -56.44
C VAL A 2 -84.23 -37.58 -56.51
N ILE A 3 -85.13 -36.82 -55.90
CA ILE A 3 -84.98 -35.36 -55.75
C ILE A 3 -84.50 -35.13 -54.31
N GLU A 4 -83.21 -34.85 -54.16
CA GLU A 4 -82.63 -34.43 -52.88
C GLU A 4 -82.96 -32.97 -52.59
N TYR A 5 -83.49 -32.70 -51.40
CA TYR A 5 -83.77 -31.37 -50.90
C TYR A 5 -82.44 -30.78 -50.38
N TYR A 6 -81.80 -29.92 -51.16
CA TYR A 6 -80.66 -29.13 -50.66
C TYR A 6 -81.17 -28.15 -49.60
N ALA A 7 -80.72 -28.34 -48.36
CA ALA A 7 -80.93 -27.37 -47.30
C ALA A 7 -80.36 -26.00 -47.72
N ASN A 8 -81.19 -24.96 -47.59
CA ASN A 8 -80.79 -23.58 -47.82
C ASN A 8 -79.56 -23.25 -46.93
N PRO A 9 -78.43 -22.77 -47.47
CA PRO A 9 -77.31 -22.36 -46.64
C PRO A 9 -77.78 -21.30 -45.64
N ALA A 10 -77.40 -21.46 -44.37
CA ALA A 10 -77.75 -20.53 -43.32
C ALA A 10 -77.35 -19.10 -43.72
N TYR A 11 -78.28 -18.15 -43.60
CA TYR A 11 -77.98 -16.74 -43.76
C TYR A 11 -76.82 -16.35 -42.83
N PRO A 12 -75.83 -15.56 -43.29
CA PRO A 12 -74.77 -15.09 -42.42
C PRO A 12 -75.40 -14.32 -41.24
N ALA A 13 -74.91 -14.61 -40.03
CA ALA A 13 -75.37 -13.96 -38.81
C ALA A 13 -75.32 -12.43 -38.97
N ALA A 14 -76.34 -11.75 -38.44
CA ALA A 14 -76.40 -10.28 -38.42
C ALA A 14 -75.10 -9.70 -37.84
N LEU A 15 -74.63 -8.59 -38.42
CA LEU A 15 -73.41 -7.89 -37.98
C LEU A 15 -73.44 -7.68 -36.46
N ALA A 16 -72.39 -8.14 -35.78
CA ALA A 16 -72.25 -7.97 -34.34
C ALA A 16 -72.38 -6.48 -33.96
N ILE A 17 -73.19 -6.19 -32.94
CA ILE A 17 -73.27 -4.85 -32.35
C ILE A 17 -71.86 -4.42 -31.96
N ALA A 18 -71.42 -3.25 -32.39
CA ALA A 18 -70.08 -2.75 -32.08
C ALA A 18 -69.90 -2.68 -30.56
N GLY A 19 -69.06 -3.57 -30.01
CA GLY A 19 -68.76 -3.59 -28.59
C GLY A 19 -67.89 -2.39 -28.19
N ASN A 20 -68.05 -1.91 -26.95
CA ASN A 20 -67.26 -0.79 -26.44
C ASN A 20 -65.76 -1.10 -26.54
N ILE A 21 -64.97 -0.09 -26.90
CA ILE A 21 -63.53 -0.07 -26.67
C ILE A 21 -63.32 0.22 -25.19
N VAL A 22 -62.59 -0.65 -24.49
CA VAL A 22 -62.40 -0.58 -23.03
C VAL A 22 -60.97 -0.27 -22.61
N LYS A 23 -59.98 -0.49 -23.50
CA LYS A 23 -58.59 -0.02 -23.31
C LYS A 23 -57.99 0.46 -24.62
N ALA A 24 -56.99 1.33 -24.53
CA ALA A 24 -56.14 1.73 -25.63
C ALA A 24 -54.69 1.78 -25.13
N GLU A 25 -53.74 1.42 -25.99
CA GLU A 25 -52.31 1.50 -25.67
C GLU A 25 -51.48 1.96 -26.88
N PHE A 26 -50.33 2.56 -26.60
CA PHE A 26 -49.33 2.89 -27.60
C PHE A 26 -47.94 2.34 -27.23
N PHE A 27 -47.08 2.20 -28.23
CA PHE A 27 -45.66 1.89 -28.07
C PHE A 27 -44.87 2.48 -29.23
N ILE A 28 -43.55 2.65 -29.04
CA ILE A 28 -42.65 3.21 -30.04
C ILE A 28 -41.69 2.11 -30.50
N ASP A 29 -41.56 1.96 -31.81
CA ASP A 29 -40.70 1.03 -32.56
C ASP A 29 -40.94 -0.47 -32.32
N THR A 30 -40.73 -0.97 -31.10
CA THR A 30 -40.81 -2.41 -30.78
C THR A 30 -42.11 -2.73 -30.04
N ASP A 31 -42.87 -3.72 -30.53
CA ASP A 31 -44.11 -4.19 -29.89
C ASP A 31 -43.80 -4.99 -28.62
N PRO A 32 -44.24 -4.55 -27.42
CA PRO A 32 -44.03 -5.27 -26.17
C PRO A 32 -44.99 -6.45 -25.97
N GLY A 33 -45.85 -6.71 -26.95
CA GLY A 33 -46.96 -7.66 -26.84
C GLY A 33 -48.22 -7.01 -26.27
N PHE A 34 -49.36 -7.64 -26.56
CA PHE A 34 -50.69 -7.13 -26.21
C PHE A 34 -50.87 -6.90 -24.70
N GLY A 35 -51.29 -5.68 -24.33
CA GLY A 35 -51.55 -5.30 -22.93
C GLY A 35 -50.31 -4.86 -22.15
N ASN A 36 -49.13 -4.88 -22.79
CA ASN A 36 -47.86 -4.43 -22.21
C ASN A 36 -47.42 -3.07 -22.78
N GLY A 37 -48.26 -2.41 -23.58
CA GLY A 37 -48.00 -1.06 -24.09
C GLY A 37 -48.25 0.03 -23.03
N THR A 38 -47.94 1.27 -23.37
CA THR A 38 -48.28 2.42 -22.52
C THR A 38 -49.76 2.71 -22.64
N SER A 39 -50.49 2.63 -21.54
CA SER A 39 -51.94 2.84 -21.53
C SER A 39 -52.31 4.27 -21.91
N ILE A 40 -53.30 4.41 -22.77
CA ILE A 40 -53.98 5.67 -23.10
C ILE A 40 -55.27 5.72 -22.28
N ALA A 41 -55.46 6.79 -21.53
CA ALA A 41 -56.69 6.99 -20.76
C ALA A 41 -57.86 7.22 -21.71
N ILE A 42 -58.89 6.38 -21.61
CA ILE A 42 -60.11 6.47 -22.41
C ILE A 42 -61.34 6.21 -21.53
N THR A 43 -62.48 6.78 -21.92
CA THR A 43 -63.79 6.38 -21.39
C THR A 43 -64.37 5.33 -22.31
N ALA A 44 -64.83 4.21 -21.77
CA ALA A 44 -65.33 3.11 -22.60
C ALA A 44 -66.51 3.56 -23.47
N SER A 45 -66.39 3.38 -24.78
CA SER A 45 -67.35 3.85 -25.78
C SER A 45 -67.25 3.00 -27.04
N THR A 46 -68.31 2.96 -27.83
CA THR A 46 -68.29 2.34 -29.17
C THR A 46 -67.50 3.16 -30.18
N ASP A 47 -67.27 4.45 -29.89
CA ASP A 47 -66.49 5.39 -30.70
C ASP A 47 -65.65 6.33 -29.81
N LEU A 48 -64.36 6.47 -30.12
CA LEU A 48 -63.37 7.23 -29.36
C LEU A 48 -62.83 8.40 -30.20
N ASN A 49 -63.67 9.41 -30.43
CA ASN A 49 -63.27 10.60 -31.17
C ASN A 49 -62.47 11.59 -30.33
N ASN A 50 -61.49 12.25 -30.95
CA ASN A 50 -60.70 13.36 -30.39
C ASN A 50 -59.97 13.04 -29.07
N ILE A 51 -59.58 11.77 -28.86
CA ILE A 51 -58.69 11.42 -27.76
C ILE A 51 -57.32 12.06 -28.00
N SER A 52 -56.87 12.86 -27.04
CA SER A 52 -55.53 13.44 -27.03
C SER A 52 -54.69 12.80 -25.94
N PHE A 53 -53.43 12.51 -26.25
CA PHE A 53 -52.45 11.98 -25.32
C PHE A 53 -51.06 12.46 -25.71
N SER A 54 -50.16 12.53 -24.73
CA SER A 54 -48.78 12.95 -24.94
C SER A 54 -47.89 11.74 -25.18
N VAL A 55 -47.10 11.79 -26.25
CA VAL A 55 -46.07 10.78 -26.54
C VAL A 55 -44.72 11.33 -26.08
N PRO A 56 -44.07 10.72 -25.06
CA PRO A 56 -42.76 11.17 -24.62
C PRO A 56 -41.71 10.91 -25.71
N SER A 57 -41.04 11.98 -26.16
CA SER A 57 -40.00 11.91 -27.21
C SER A 57 -38.59 12.24 -26.69
N ASN A 58 -38.47 12.77 -25.47
CA ASN A 58 -37.22 13.24 -24.87
C ASN A 58 -36.19 12.15 -24.56
N ALA A 59 -36.60 10.89 -24.54
CA ALA A 59 -35.70 9.74 -24.36
C ALA A 59 -35.29 9.09 -25.69
N LEU A 60 -35.91 9.49 -26.81
CA LEU A 60 -35.67 8.90 -28.12
C LEU A 60 -34.40 9.43 -28.74
N THR A 61 -33.68 8.57 -29.46
CA THR A 61 -32.53 8.98 -30.26
C THR A 61 -32.95 9.85 -31.43
N ALA A 62 -32.03 10.64 -31.99
CA ALA A 62 -32.31 11.31 -33.25
C ALA A 62 -32.52 10.29 -34.38
N GLY A 63 -33.53 10.50 -35.22
CA GLY A 63 -33.87 9.60 -36.32
C GLY A 63 -35.37 9.42 -36.50
N THR A 64 -35.74 8.55 -37.44
CA THR A 64 -37.13 8.20 -37.72
C THR A 64 -37.59 7.10 -36.76
N HIS A 65 -38.69 7.37 -36.07
CA HIS A 65 -39.36 6.46 -35.14
C HIS A 65 -40.78 6.15 -35.61
N ARG A 66 -41.33 5.02 -35.16
CA ARG A 66 -42.69 4.58 -35.45
C ARG A 66 -43.51 4.55 -34.17
N LEU A 67 -44.54 5.37 -34.09
CA LEU A 67 -45.58 5.28 -33.07
C LEU A 67 -46.62 4.25 -33.50
N HIS A 68 -46.86 3.26 -32.66
CA HIS A 68 -47.91 2.27 -32.84
C HIS A 68 -49.03 2.52 -31.84
N PHE A 69 -50.29 2.37 -32.27
CA PHE A 69 -51.44 2.41 -31.38
C PHE A 69 -52.42 1.28 -31.67
N ARG A 70 -53.01 0.71 -30.61
CA ARG A 70 -54.05 -0.32 -30.70
C ARG A 70 -55.05 -0.23 -29.55
N THR A 71 -56.23 -0.80 -29.75
CA THR A 71 -57.33 -0.76 -28.80
C THR A 71 -57.84 -2.16 -28.45
N LEU A 72 -58.42 -2.31 -27.26
CA LEU A 72 -59.02 -3.55 -26.76
C LEU A 72 -60.53 -3.34 -26.63
N ASN A 73 -61.32 -4.24 -27.22
CA ASN A 73 -62.77 -4.20 -27.05
C ASN A 73 -63.25 -4.94 -25.78
N ILE A 74 -64.53 -4.80 -25.45
CA ILE A 74 -65.17 -5.42 -24.28
C ILE A 74 -65.12 -6.97 -24.29
N GLU A 75 -64.94 -7.59 -25.47
CA GLU A 75 -64.76 -9.04 -25.61
C GLU A 75 -63.32 -9.52 -25.35
N GLY A 76 -62.41 -8.60 -25.02
CA GLY A 76 -61.00 -8.92 -24.79
C GLY A 76 -60.18 -9.12 -26.07
N LYS A 77 -60.67 -8.67 -27.24
CA LYS A 77 -59.94 -8.73 -28.52
C LYS A 77 -59.24 -7.42 -28.83
N TRP A 78 -57.95 -7.50 -29.14
CA TRP A 78 -57.14 -6.37 -29.58
C TRP A 78 -57.35 -6.05 -31.06
N SER A 79 -57.31 -4.77 -31.41
CA SER A 79 -57.33 -4.28 -32.78
C SER A 79 -56.01 -4.56 -33.50
N LEU A 80 -56.00 -4.35 -34.82
CA LEU A 80 -54.75 -4.15 -35.55
C LEU A 80 -54.03 -2.91 -35.00
N SER A 81 -52.70 -2.97 -34.96
CA SER A 81 -51.87 -1.83 -34.62
C SER A 81 -51.77 -0.88 -35.81
N THR A 82 -52.15 0.37 -35.61
CA THR A 82 -51.94 1.42 -36.61
C THR A 82 -50.60 2.10 -36.35
N ILE A 83 -49.91 2.52 -37.41
CA ILE A 83 -48.52 2.99 -37.36
C ILE A 83 -48.46 4.42 -37.90
N GLN A 84 -47.83 5.32 -37.15
CA GLN A 84 -47.50 6.68 -37.58
C GLN A 84 -45.99 6.89 -37.45
N SER A 85 -45.33 7.34 -38.52
CA SER A 85 -43.91 7.67 -38.47
C SER A 85 -43.71 9.13 -38.05
N PHE A 86 -42.67 9.40 -37.26
CA PHE A 86 -42.22 10.75 -36.92
C PHE A 86 -40.69 10.78 -36.86
N THR A 87 -40.10 11.98 -36.89
CA THR A 87 -38.64 12.15 -36.84
C THR A 87 -38.26 13.00 -35.64
N VAL A 88 -37.31 12.51 -34.86
CA VAL A 88 -36.63 13.26 -33.80
C VAL A 88 -35.39 13.90 -34.41
N LEU A 89 -35.29 15.23 -34.35
CA LEU A 89 -34.16 15.96 -34.93
C LEU A 89 -32.99 16.00 -33.95
N GLN A 90 -31.77 15.89 -34.48
CA GLN A 90 -30.56 16.19 -33.72
C GLN A 90 -30.37 17.70 -33.66
N THR A 91 -30.33 18.26 -32.45
CA THR A 91 -30.10 19.70 -32.26
C THR A 91 -28.76 19.97 -31.57
N ASN A 92 -28.17 21.14 -31.85
CA ASN A 92 -26.92 21.56 -31.22
C ASN A 92 -27.24 22.47 -30.03
N ILE A 93 -26.97 21.99 -28.81
CA ILE A 93 -27.21 22.71 -27.57
C ILE A 93 -25.86 23.15 -26.99
N THR A 94 -25.67 24.47 -26.85
CA THR A 94 -24.36 25.08 -26.59
C THR A 94 -24.27 25.59 -25.16
N TRP A 95 -23.22 25.20 -24.45
CA TRP A 95 -22.95 25.63 -23.09
C TRP A 95 -22.45 27.07 -23.06
N SER A 96 -23.09 27.92 -22.27
CA SER A 96 -22.61 29.25 -21.92
C SER A 96 -21.98 29.29 -20.52
N GLY A 97 -22.52 28.49 -19.59
CA GLY A 97 -22.15 28.52 -18.17
C GLY A 97 -22.43 29.87 -17.53
N SER A 98 -23.44 30.61 -18.00
CA SER A 98 -23.71 31.99 -17.54
C SER A 98 -24.20 32.07 -16.10
N THR A 99 -24.76 31.00 -15.52
CA THR A 99 -25.31 31.00 -14.16
C THR A 99 -24.42 30.24 -13.17
N SER A 100 -23.94 29.06 -13.52
CA SER A 100 -23.14 28.19 -12.63
C SER A 100 -22.40 27.10 -13.43
N THR A 101 -21.74 26.18 -12.72
CA THR A 101 -21.11 24.99 -13.30
C THR A 101 -22.09 23.82 -13.52
N ASN A 102 -23.32 23.87 -12.99
CA ASN A 102 -24.23 22.72 -13.01
C ASN A 102 -24.74 22.37 -14.42
N TRP A 103 -24.31 21.23 -14.96
CA TRP A 103 -24.75 20.70 -16.27
C TRP A 103 -26.28 20.67 -16.43
N ASN A 104 -26.99 20.33 -15.35
CA ASN A 104 -28.44 20.11 -15.34
C ASN A 104 -29.26 21.39 -15.09
N LEU A 105 -28.64 22.57 -15.22
CA LEU A 105 -29.35 23.84 -15.13
C LEU A 105 -29.54 24.43 -16.54
N ALA A 106 -30.79 24.50 -16.98
CA ALA A 106 -31.15 24.96 -18.33
C ALA A 106 -30.59 26.37 -18.67
N SER A 107 -30.52 27.29 -17.70
CA SER A 107 -29.98 28.65 -17.91
C SER A 107 -28.46 28.70 -18.16
N ASN A 108 -27.74 27.59 -18.01
CA ASN A 108 -26.33 27.48 -18.42
C ASN A 108 -26.16 27.11 -19.89
N TRP A 109 -27.25 26.83 -20.61
CA TRP A 109 -27.24 26.52 -22.04
C TRP A 109 -27.84 27.70 -22.81
N VAL A 110 -27.26 28.04 -23.95
CA VAL A 110 -27.68 29.18 -24.80
C VAL A 110 -29.15 29.04 -25.22
N GLN A 111 -29.61 27.81 -25.47
CA GLN A 111 -30.97 27.49 -25.87
C GLN A 111 -31.96 27.44 -24.70
N ALA A 112 -31.50 27.68 -23.46
CA ALA A 112 -32.28 27.52 -22.23
C ALA A 112 -32.91 26.11 -22.08
N THR A 113 -32.22 25.08 -22.59
CA THR A 113 -32.64 23.67 -22.54
C THR A 113 -31.46 22.77 -22.19
N ILE A 114 -31.72 21.66 -21.51
CA ILE A 114 -30.70 20.67 -21.15
C ILE A 114 -30.58 19.66 -22.30
N PRO A 115 -29.37 19.35 -22.81
CA PRO A 115 -29.20 18.36 -23.86
C PRO A 115 -29.72 16.97 -23.45
N THR A 116 -30.39 16.29 -24.37
CA THR A 116 -30.97 14.96 -24.21
C THR A 116 -30.32 13.94 -25.14
N SER A 117 -30.81 12.68 -25.16
CA SER A 117 -30.25 11.59 -25.96
C SER A 117 -30.31 11.78 -27.47
N SER A 118 -31.04 12.78 -27.97
CA SER A 118 -31.06 13.19 -29.38
C SER A 118 -30.09 14.33 -29.71
N ASP A 119 -29.52 15.00 -28.71
CA ASP A 119 -28.84 16.28 -28.90
C ASP A 119 -27.31 16.18 -28.94
N THR A 120 -26.70 17.12 -29.66
CA THR A 120 -25.26 17.41 -29.56
C THR A 120 -25.04 18.42 -28.44
N ALA A 121 -24.34 18.03 -27.39
CA ALA A 121 -23.86 18.96 -26.37
C ALA A 121 -22.53 19.59 -26.83
N ILE A 122 -22.49 20.92 -26.91
CA ILE A 122 -21.32 21.68 -27.36
C ILE A 122 -20.81 22.55 -26.22
N ILE A 123 -19.56 22.33 -25.80
CA ILE A 123 -18.80 23.25 -24.95
C ILE A 123 -17.87 24.04 -25.88
N PRO A 124 -18.20 25.29 -26.24
CA PRO A 124 -17.46 26.05 -27.25
C PRO A 124 -16.09 26.52 -26.74
N SER A 125 -15.14 26.73 -27.65
CA SER A 125 -13.77 27.19 -27.32
C SER A 125 -13.72 28.61 -26.75
N THR A 126 -14.73 29.43 -27.03
CA THR A 126 -14.93 30.78 -26.50
C THR A 126 -16.22 30.85 -25.69
N THR A 127 -16.54 32.00 -25.08
CA THR A 127 -17.87 32.28 -24.50
C THR A 127 -18.36 31.35 -23.39
N VAL A 128 -17.47 30.63 -22.72
CA VAL A 128 -17.78 29.83 -21.52
C VAL A 128 -17.31 30.57 -20.28
N THR A 129 -18.24 30.99 -19.42
CA THR A 129 -17.93 31.71 -18.17
C THR A 129 -17.59 30.73 -17.04
N ASN A 130 -18.45 29.74 -16.80
CA ASN A 130 -18.24 28.67 -15.83
C ASN A 130 -18.04 27.34 -16.55
N GLN A 131 -17.01 26.58 -16.18
CA GLN A 131 -16.75 25.26 -16.78
C GLN A 131 -17.83 24.26 -16.32
N PRO A 132 -18.40 23.46 -17.22
CA PRO A 132 -19.46 22.52 -16.85
C PRO A 132 -18.96 21.41 -15.93
N ALA A 133 -19.79 21.08 -14.94
CA ALA A 133 -19.65 19.97 -14.03
C ALA A 133 -20.92 19.10 -14.08
N LEU A 134 -20.73 17.82 -14.41
CA LEU A 134 -21.78 16.83 -14.45
C LEU A 134 -21.82 16.08 -13.12
N GLY A 135 -22.97 16.19 -12.43
CA GLY A 135 -23.25 15.56 -11.15
C GLY A 135 -24.41 14.58 -11.17
N ASN A 136 -24.89 14.15 -12.35
CA ASN A 136 -25.94 13.14 -12.54
C ASN A 136 -25.64 12.34 -13.82
N ASN A 137 -26.06 11.07 -13.88
CA ASN A 137 -26.00 10.31 -15.13
C ASN A 137 -26.78 11.03 -16.23
N THR A 138 -26.15 11.21 -17.39
CA THR A 138 -26.71 11.96 -18.52
C THR A 138 -26.48 11.17 -19.81
N THR A 139 -27.44 11.21 -20.72
CA THR A 139 -27.31 10.61 -22.05
C THR A 139 -27.44 11.69 -23.12
N ILE A 140 -26.51 11.71 -24.06
CA ILE A 140 -26.49 12.64 -25.21
C ILE A 140 -26.16 11.89 -26.51
N ALA A 141 -26.53 12.49 -27.65
CA ALA A 141 -26.17 11.94 -28.95
C ALA A 141 -24.71 12.18 -29.28
N LYS A 142 -24.21 13.41 -29.13
CA LYS A 142 -22.82 13.75 -29.44
C LYS A 142 -22.26 14.75 -28.43
N LEU A 143 -20.96 14.70 -28.20
CA LEU A 143 -20.25 15.68 -27.37
C LEU A 143 -19.13 16.36 -28.15
N SER A 144 -19.08 17.69 -28.06
CA SER A 144 -17.95 18.49 -28.52
C SER A 144 -17.40 19.34 -27.37
N VAL A 145 -16.11 19.16 -27.04
CA VAL A 145 -15.39 19.98 -26.05
C VAL A 145 -14.31 20.80 -26.74
N GLY A 146 -14.50 22.12 -26.78
CA GLY A 146 -13.59 23.06 -27.43
C GLY A 146 -12.24 23.22 -26.72
N THR A 147 -11.24 23.69 -27.46
CA THR A 147 -9.88 23.90 -26.96
C THR A 147 -9.85 24.79 -25.71
N GLY A 148 -9.05 24.40 -24.72
CA GLY A 148 -8.89 25.16 -23.46
C GLY A 148 -10.13 25.17 -22.57
N LYS A 149 -11.09 24.26 -22.79
CA LYS A 149 -12.27 24.07 -21.94
C LYS A 149 -12.23 22.74 -21.22
N THR A 150 -12.93 22.69 -20.09
CA THR A 150 -12.95 21.54 -19.20
C THR A 150 -14.38 21.11 -18.91
N LEU A 151 -14.68 19.83 -19.10
CA LEU A 151 -15.86 19.17 -18.54
C LEU A 151 -15.43 18.31 -17.36
N THR A 152 -15.97 18.56 -16.18
CA THR A 152 -15.72 17.73 -14.99
C THR A 152 -16.87 16.75 -14.78
N ILE A 153 -16.59 15.46 -14.72
CA ILE A 153 -17.57 14.41 -14.40
C ILE A 153 -17.31 13.96 -12.97
N ALA A 154 -18.25 14.24 -12.06
CA ALA A 154 -18.09 13.91 -10.66
C ALA A 154 -18.11 12.38 -10.41
N SER A 155 -17.55 11.96 -9.27
CA SER A 155 -17.43 10.55 -8.89
C SER A 155 -18.79 9.85 -8.90
N GLY A 156 -18.85 8.62 -9.42
CA GLY A 156 -20.07 7.81 -9.49
C GLY A 156 -21.01 8.14 -10.66
N PHE A 157 -20.73 9.18 -11.45
CA PHE A 157 -21.57 9.55 -12.59
C PHE A 157 -20.97 9.19 -13.94
N THR A 158 -21.87 8.94 -14.91
CA THR A 158 -21.54 8.57 -16.28
C THR A 158 -22.21 9.52 -17.27
N LEU A 159 -21.42 9.99 -18.25
CA LEU A 159 -21.94 10.59 -19.47
C LEU A 159 -22.03 9.51 -20.55
N ASN A 160 -23.24 9.05 -20.82
CA ASN A 160 -23.52 8.13 -21.92
C ASN A 160 -23.57 8.94 -23.22
N ASN A 161 -22.72 8.58 -24.17
CA ASN A 161 -22.65 9.25 -25.46
C ASN A 161 -22.87 8.21 -26.55
N THR A 162 -23.96 8.35 -27.32
CA THR A 162 -24.42 7.34 -28.28
C THR A 162 -23.91 7.56 -29.72
N GLY A 163 -23.25 8.69 -29.99
CA GLY A 163 -22.67 9.08 -31.27
C GLY A 163 -21.19 9.51 -31.15
N ASP A 164 -20.69 10.35 -32.05
CA ASP A 164 -19.27 10.70 -32.06
C ASP A 164 -18.84 11.61 -30.89
N LEU A 165 -17.57 11.49 -30.49
CA LEU A 165 -16.90 12.43 -29.58
C LEU A 165 -15.93 13.32 -30.35
N ILE A 166 -15.93 14.61 -30.01
CA ILE A 166 -14.97 15.61 -30.51
C ILE A 166 -14.32 16.27 -29.29
N ILE A 167 -13.12 15.87 -28.92
CA ILE A 167 -12.44 16.32 -27.70
C ILE A 167 -11.19 17.13 -28.06
N ASN A 168 -11.31 18.45 -28.08
CA ASN A 168 -10.17 19.39 -28.21
C ASN A 168 -9.77 19.99 -26.84
N GLY A 169 -10.68 19.98 -25.88
CA GLY A 169 -10.44 20.38 -24.49
C GLY A 169 -10.10 19.20 -23.57
N THR A 170 -10.51 19.30 -22.32
CA THR A 170 -10.25 18.31 -21.27
C THR A 170 -11.56 17.78 -20.70
N ILE A 171 -11.69 16.46 -20.57
CA ILE A 171 -12.69 15.83 -19.73
C ILE A 171 -11.97 15.24 -18.51
N THR A 172 -12.37 15.65 -17.31
CA THR A 172 -11.69 15.31 -16.05
C THR A 172 -12.68 14.85 -14.98
N GLY A 173 -12.16 14.53 -13.78
CA GLY A 173 -12.93 14.04 -12.65
C GLY A 173 -12.91 12.50 -12.54
N ASN A 174 -13.53 12.00 -11.47
CA ASN A 174 -13.53 10.57 -11.14
C ASN A 174 -14.69 9.80 -11.81
N GLY A 175 -15.66 10.50 -12.41
CA GLY A 175 -16.67 9.89 -13.27
C GLY A 175 -16.11 9.51 -14.64
N LYS A 176 -16.96 8.97 -15.51
CA LYS A 176 -16.57 8.47 -16.84
C LYS A 176 -17.45 8.96 -17.98
N VAL A 177 -16.89 8.93 -19.19
CA VAL A 177 -17.69 8.91 -20.42
C VAL A 177 -17.84 7.45 -20.86
N GLU A 178 -19.01 7.07 -21.32
CA GLU A 178 -19.27 5.76 -21.90
C GLU A 178 -19.76 5.90 -23.35
N LEU A 179 -19.08 5.23 -24.28
CA LEU A 179 -19.50 5.09 -25.66
C LEU A 179 -20.39 3.87 -25.79
N ASN A 180 -21.69 4.08 -25.98
CA ASN A 180 -22.70 3.02 -26.02
C ASN A 180 -23.70 3.19 -27.17
N GLY A 181 -23.21 3.73 -28.30
CA GLY A 181 -23.98 3.80 -29.53
C GLY A 181 -24.29 2.42 -30.13
N VAL A 182 -25.19 2.40 -31.10
CA VAL A 182 -25.54 1.20 -31.89
C VAL A 182 -24.74 1.09 -33.20
N SER A 183 -24.15 2.20 -33.64
CA SER A 183 -23.26 2.30 -34.80
C SER A 183 -21.83 2.52 -34.33
N SER A 184 -20.84 2.22 -35.17
CA SER A 184 -19.44 2.50 -34.83
C SER A 184 -19.24 4.00 -34.54
N GLN A 185 -18.58 4.33 -33.43
CA GLN A 185 -18.39 5.71 -32.98
C GLN A 185 -16.96 6.20 -33.24
N THR A 186 -16.80 7.48 -33.56
CA THR A 186 -15.47 8.09 -33.71
C THR A 186 -15.10 8.97 -32.51
N ILE A 187 -13.81 9.01 -32.19
CA ILE A 187 -13.24 9.87 -31.15
C ILE A 187 -12.20 10.78 -31.81
N SER A 188 -12.53 12.05 -32.01
CA SER A 188 -11.70 13.02 -32.73
C SER A 188 -11.21 14.16 -31.82
N GLY A 189 -10.32 15.01 -32.33
CA GLY A 189 -9.66 16.07 -31.58
C GLY A 189 -8.32 15.64 -30.96
N ASN A 190 -7.66 16.58 -30.27
CA ASN A 190 -6.32 16.41 -29.69
C ASN A 190 -6.26 16.64 -28.16
N GLY A 191 -7.43 16.72 -27.53
CA GLY A 191 -7.64 16.94 -26.11
C GLY A 191 -7.38 15.69 -25.26
N SER A 192 -7.90 15.68 -24.04
CA SER A 192 -7.73 14.57 -23.10
C SER A 192 -9.00 14.19 -22.36
N ILE A 193 -9.10 12.93 -21.98
CA ILE A 193 -10.18 12.36 -21.18
C ILE A 193 -9.61 11.56 -20.00
N ALA A 194 -10.16 11.77 -18.80
CA ALA A 194 -9.76 11.00 -17.62
C ALA A 194 -10.20 9.53 -17.75
N ASN A 195 -11.51 9.26 -17.71
CA ASN A 195 -12.02 7.90 -17.72
C ASN A 195 -12.98 7.68 -18.89
N LEU A 196 -12.71 6.63 -19.68
CA LEU A 196 -13.46 6.30 -20.89
C LEU A 196 -13.81 4.82 -20.89
N THR A 197 -15.09 4.51 -21.07
CA THR A 197 -15.57 3.15 -21.32
C THR A 197 -15.99 3.01 -22.78
N ILE A 198 -15.52 1.96 -23.45
CA ILE A 198 -15.98 1.58 -24.80
C ILE A 198 -16.96 0.42 -24.62
N ASN A 199 -18.25 0.71 -24.68
CA ASN A 199 -19.35 -0.23 -24.49
C ASN A 199 -20.24 -0.29 -25.73
N ASN A 200 -19.62 -0.39 -26.90
CA ASN A 200 -20.30 -0.38 -28.18
C ASN A 200 -19.88 -1.59 -28.99
N ALA A 201 -20.81 -2.52 -29.24
CA ALA A 201 -20.57 -3.73 -30.00
C ALA A 201 -20.12 -3.48 -31.46
N ALA A 202 -20.54 -2.36 -32.07
CA ALA A 202 -20.09 -1.92 -33.39
C ALA A 202 -18.68 -1.29 -33.37
N GLY A 203 -18.09 -1.12 -32.18
CA GLY A 203 -16.73 -0.62 -31.97
C GLY A 203 -16.61 0.90 -31.95
N ALA A 204 -15.37 1.36 -31.74
CA ALA A 204 -15.01 2.77 -31.79
C ALA A 204 -13.64 2.98 -32.46
N ALA A 205 -13.43 4.13 -33.08
CA ALA A 205 -12.16 4.45 -33.75
C ALA A 205 -11.61 5.81 -33.30
N VAL A 206 -10.30 5.88 -33.05
CA VAL A 206 -9.60 7.11 -32.70
C VAL A 206 -9.14 7.86 -33.96
N GLY A 207 -9.57 9.10 -34.05
CA GLY A 207 -9.17 10.08 -35.05
C GLY A 207 -9.81 9.89 -36.42
N ILE A 208 -10.05 11.03 -37.07
CA ILE A 208 -10.52 11.14 -38.45
C ILE A 208 -9.43 11.86 -39.30
N THR A 209 -8.64 12.72 -38.67
CA THR A 209 -7.55 13.51 -39.28
C THR A 209 -6.18 13.10 -38.74
N THR A 210 -5.09 13.55 -39.38
CA THR A 210 -3.71 13.23 -38.95
C THR A 210 -3.32 13.85 -37.61
N SER A 211 -3.96 14.96 -37.21
CA SER A 211 -3.69 15.66 -35.94
C SER A 211 -4.45 15.10 -34.74
N ASP A 212 -5.46 14.25 -34.97
CA ASP A 212 -6.27 13.70 -33.89
C ASP A 212 -5.45 12.75 -33.02
N THR A 213 -5.61 12.88 -31.70
CA THR A 213 -5.02 12.00 -30.70
C THR A 213 -5.98 11.84 -29.54
N LEU A 214 -6.19 10.60 -29.09
CA LEU A 214 -6.90 10.34 -27.83
C LEU A 214 -5.90 10.25 -26.69
N LYS A 215 -5.86 11.25 -25.82
CA LYS A 215 -5.06 11.21 -24.59
C LYS A 215 -5.93 10.77 -23.42
N VAL A 216 -5.59 9.65 -22.79
CA VAL A 216 -6.25 9.16 -21.59
C VAL A 216 -5.37 9.47 -20.38
N THR A 217 -5.96 10.01 -19.30
CA THR A 217 -5.22 10.33 -18.06
C THR A 217 -5.62 9.48 -16.85
N GLY A 218 -6.75 8.79 -16.91
CA GLY A 218 -7.26 7.84 -15.91
C GLY A 218 -7.42 6.44 -16.52
N VAL A 219 -8.61 5.85 -16.47
CA VAL A 219 -8.83 4.47 -16.93
C VAL A 219 -9.57 4.40 -18.27
N LEU A 220 -9.01 3.67 -19.23
CA LEU A 220 -9.67 3.25 -20.46
C LEU A 220 -10.15 1.80 -20.34
N THR A 221 -11.45 1.57 -20.42
CA THR A 221 -12.07 0.25 -20.22
C THR A 221 -12.92 -0.16 -21.43
N PRO A 222 -12.39 -0.99 -22.35
CA PRO A 222 -13.21 -1.63 -23.38
C PRO A 222 -14.01 -2.79 -22.80
N THR A 223 -15.35 -2.71 -22.80
CA THR A 223 -16.25 -3.76 -22.31
C THR A 223 -16.85 -4.58 -23.44
N THR A 224 -17.16 -3.95 -24.59
CA THR A 224 -17.65 -4.62 -25.79
C THR A 224 -17.12 -3.93 -27.06
N GLY A 225 -16.98 -4.71 -28.14
CA GLY A 225 -16.54 -4.21 -29.45
C GLY A 225 -15.05 -3.86 -29.53
N THR A 226 -14.61 -3.45 -30.72
CA THR A 226 -13.19 -3.15 -30.99
C THR A 226 -12.92 -1.66 -30.90
N LEU A 227 -11.95 -1.27 -30.07
CA LEU A 227 -11.34 0.05 -30.14
C LEU A 227 -10.19 0.04 -31.16
N THR A 228 -10.38 0.69 -32.30
CA THR A 228 -9.31 0.91 -33.30
C THR A 228 -8.55 2.18 -32.95
N THR A 229 -7.30 2.05 -32.51
CA THR A 229 -6.51 3.20 -32.03
C THR A 229 -5.96 4.05 -33.16
N ASN A 230 -5.86 3.53 -34.38
CA ASN A 230 -5.18 4.17 -35.52
C ASN A 230 -3.78 4.71 -35.15
N ASN A 231 -3.10 4.07 -34.20
CA ASN A 231 -1.82 4.50 -33.63
C ASN A 231 -1.84 5.90 -32.98
N LYS A 232 -3.01 6.38 -32.56
CA LYS A 232 -3.27 7.73 -32.02
C LYS A 232 -3.72 7.75 -30.56
N LEU A 233 -3.69 6.59 -29.90
CA LEU A 233 -3.97 6.48 -28.47
C LEU A 233 -2.71 6.79 -27.65
N VAL A 234 -2.83 7.68 -26.67
CA VAL A 234 -1.77 8.03 -25.72
C VAL A 234 -2.28 7.80 -24.29
N LEU A 235 -1.63 6.91 -23.55
CA LEU A 235 -1.88 6.67 -22.13
C LEU A 235 -0.89 7.51 -21.32
N LYS A 236 -1.39 8.61 -20.73
CA LYS A 236 -0.57 9.62 -20.08
C LYS A 236 -0.08 9.18 -18.71
N SER A 237 1.10 9.68 -18.31
CA SER A 237 1.59 9.56 -16.94
C SER A 237 2.24 10.87 -16.54
N SER A 238 1.50 11.68 -15.79
CA SER A 238 1.90 13.01 -15.36
C SER A 238 2.54 13.02 -13.97
N SER A 239 2.25 12.00 -13.18
CA SER A 239 2.87 11.77 -11.90
C SER A 239 2.78 10.28 -11.56
N VAL A 240 3.41 9.92 -10.45
CA VAL A 240 3.25 8.60 -9.83
C VAL A 240 1.78 8.21 -9.66
N ALA A 241 0.99 9.11 -9.05
CA ALA A 241 -0.41 8.85 -8.72
C ALA A 241 -1.33 8.96 -9.94
N ASN A 242 -0.85 9.57 -11.02
CA ASN A 242 -1.61 9.84 -12.24
C ASN A 242 -0.95 9.17 -13.43
N THR A 243 -1.05 7.84 -13.48
CA THR A 243 -0.67 7.01 -14.63
C THR A 243 -1.92 6.37 -15.20
N ALA A 244 -2.20 6.63 -16.48
CA ALA A 244 -3.35 6.07 -17.15
C ALA A 244 -3.24 4.54 -17.24
N GLN A 245 -4.36 3.86 -17.12
CA GLN A 245 -4.44 2.40 -17.09
C GLN A 245 -5.43 1.88 -18.13
N ILE A 246 -5.16 0.69 -18.65
CA ILE A 246 -6.17 -0.10 -19.35
C ILE A 246 -6.91 -0.94 -18.31
N GLY A 247 -8.21 -0.71 -18.18
CA GLY A 247 -9.09 -1.53 -17.35
C GLY A 247 -9.19 -2.97 -17.86
N LYS A 248 -10.07 -3.76 -17.23
CA LYS A 248 -10.37 -5.12 -17.72
C LYS A 248 -10.97 -5.03 -19.11
N VAL A 249 -10.36 -5.72 -20.07
CA VAL A 249 -10.90 -5.85 -21.43
C VAL A 249 -11.94 -6.95 -21.41
N GLY A 250 -13.18 -6.62 -21.78
CA GLY A 250 -14.29 -7.56 -21.82
C GLY A 250 -14.04 -8.71 -22.81
N ALA A 251 -14.68 -9.85 -22.59
CA ALA A 251 -14.47 -11.06 -23.41
C ALA A 251 -14.84 -10.87 -24.89
N THR A 252 -15.72 -9.92 -25.20
CA THR A 252 -16.14 -9.54 -26.57
C THR A 252 -15.53 -8.21 -27.02
N ALA A 253 -14.56 -7.68 -26.25
CA ALA A 253 -13.88 -6.44 -26.56
C ALA A 253 -12.45 -6.69 -27.04
N SER A 254 -11.91 -5.76 -27.82
CA SER A 254 -10.50 -5.78 -28.20
C SER A 254 -9.96 -4.38 -28.43
N ILE A 255 -8.64 -4.25 -28.42
CA ILE A 255 -7.93 -3.02 -28.82
C ILE A 255 -7.08 -3.37 -30.04
N ASN A 256 -7.30 -2.67 -31.15
CA ASN A 256 -6.58 -2.87 -32.40
C ASN A 256 -5.74 -1.64 -32.75
N GLY A 257 -4.44 -1.85 -33.00
CA GLY A 257 -3.46 -0.80 -33.29
C GLY A 257 -2.56 -0.46 -32.10
N ASN A 258 -1.54 0.37 -32.35
CA ASN A 258 -0.56 0.73 -31.33
C ASN A 258 -1.09 1.80 -30.38
N ALA A 259 -0.53 1.84 -29.18
CA ALA A 259 -0.68 2.93 -28.22
C ALA A 259 0.70 3.45 -27.83
N GLN A 260 0.79 4.76 -27.57
CA GLN A 260 1.90 5.34 -26.85
C GLN A 260 1.60 5.29 -25.35
N VAL A 261 2.48 4.68 -24.57
CA VAL A 261 2.38 4.65 -23.12
C VAL A 261 3.47 5.51 -22.51
N GLU A 262 3.12 6.21 -21.43
CA GLU A 262 4.03 7.08 -20.70
C GLU A 262 4.29 6.53 -19.29
N ARG A 263 5.54 6.43 -18.86
CA ARG A 263 5.92 6.06 -17.49
C ARG A 263 6.64 7.20 -16.81
N PHE A 264 5.96 7.89 -15.90
CA PHE A 264 6.58 8.90 -15.05
C PHE A 264 7.55 8.27 -14.06
N VAL A 265 8.76 8.81 -14.00
CA VAL A 265 9.81 8.49 -13.03
C VAL A 265 10.08 9.76 -12.22
N PRO A 266 9.75 9.76 -10.91
CA PRO A 266 9.97 10.92 -10.05
C PRO A 266 11.46 11.24 -9.90
N ILE A 267 11.74 12.47 -9.44
CA ILE A 267 13.09 12.84 -9.05
C ILE A 267 13.54 11.91 -7.93
N GLY A 268 14.76 11.43 -8.05
CA GLY A 268 15.34 10.48 -7.13
C GLY A 268 16.80 10.29 -7.46
N ARG A 269 17.40 9.25 -6.89
CA ARG A 269 18.81 8.96 -7.14
C ARG A 269 19.04 8.45 -8.56
N ARG A 270 20.26 8.69 -9.04
CA ARG A 270 20.82 8.04 -10.22
C ARG A 270 21.03 6.57 -9.86
N ALA A 271 20.17 5.69 -10.35
CA ALA A 271 20.12 4.29 -9.92
C ALA A 271 19.49 3.40 -10.99
N TYR A 272 19.81 2.11 -10.92
CA TYR A 272 19.08 1.11 -11.70
C TYR A 272 17.62 1.05 -11.28
N ARG A 273 16.75 0.81 -12.26
CA ARG A 273 15.32 0.58 -12.12
C ARG A 273 14.96 -0.60 -13.00
N MET A 274 14.05 -1.44 -12.53
CA MET A 274 13.53 -2.57 -13.30
C MET A 274 12.21 -2.16 -13.91
N LEU A 275 12.24 -1.84 -15.21
CA LEU A 275 11.09 -1.32 -15.93
C LEU A 275 10.58 -2.34 -16.95
N ALA A 276 9.27 -2.34 -17.15
CA ALA A 276 8.63 -2.98 -18.29
C ALA A 276 8.10 -1.88 -19.22
N PRO A 277 8.17 -2.05 -20.55
CA PRO A 277 7.65 -1.06 -21.48
C PRO A 277 6.12 -1.07 -21.56
N GLY A 278 5.47 -2.17 -21.17
CA GLY A 278 4.00 -2.31 -21.20
C GLY A 278 3.38 -2.41 -22.59
N VAL A 279 4.18 -2.20 -23.62
CA VAL A 279 3.87 -2.39 -25.04
C VAL A 279 5.00 -3.13 -25.72
N THR A 280 4.69 -3.85 -26.80
CA THR A 280 5.70 -4.44 -27.68
C THR A 280 5.93 -3.52 -28.85
N THR A 281 7.12 -2.93 -28.95
CA THR A 281 7.45 -1.92 -29.96
C THR A 281 7.92 -2.58 -31.25
N ALA A 282 7.55 -1.98 -32.38
CA ALA A 282 8.15 -2.30 -33.69
C ALA A 282 9.40 -1.44 -33.98
N THR A 283 9.53 -0.31 -33.28
CA THR A 283 10.66 0.61 -33.39
C THR A 283 11.70 0.38 -32.29
N SER A 284 12.90 0.93 -32.50
CA SER A 284 14.07 0.68 -31.68
C SER A 284 13.94 1.27 -30.26
N ILE A 285 14.76 0.78 -29.33
CA ILE A 285 14.89 1.36 -27.99
C ILE A 285 15.25 2.86 -28.09
N LYS A 286 16.10 3.23 -29.06
CA LYS A 286 16.46 4.63 -29.29
C LYS A 286 15.24 5.49 -29.65
N ASP A 287 14.37 5.02 -30.55
CA ASP A 287 13.17 5.76 -30.96
C ASP A 287 12.14 5.93 -29.83
N ASN A 288 12.20 5.07 -28.82
CA ASN A 288 11.31 5.08 -27.67
C ASN A 288 11.96 5.78 -26.47
N TRP A 289 12.71 5.05 -25.64
CA TRP A 289 13.22 5.58 -24.36
C TRP A 289 14.36 6.60 -24.50
N GLN A 290 14.98 6.74 -25.68
CA GLN A 290 15.96 7.81 -25.97
C GLN A 290 15.41 8.95 -26.83
N GLU A 291 14.10 8.97 -27.12
CA GLU A 291 13.44 10.05 -27.88
C GLU A 291 14.06 10.27 -29.28
N GLY A 292 14.49 9.20 -29.94
CA GLY A 292 14.99 9.19 -31.32
C GLY A 292 16.43 9.69 -31.48
N VAL A 293 17.12 10.05 -30.40
CA VAL A 293 18.46 10.65 -30.46
C VAL A 293 19.44 9.96 -29.51
N ASN A 294 20.73 10.20 -29.72
CA ASN A 294 21.78 9.87 -28.78
C ASN A 294 22.87 10.94 -28.79
N ASN A 295 23.63 11.04 -27.71
CA ASN A 295 24.77 11.94 -27.61
C ASN A 295 25.98 11.32 -28.33
N PRO A 296 26.50 11.94 -29.41
CA PRO A 296 27.58 11.36 -30.20
C PRO A 296 28.95 11.43 -29.52
N ASN A 297 29.12 12.33 -28.56
CA ASN A 297 30.34 12.60 -27.81
C ASN A 297 29.98 13.18 -26.42
N THR A 298 30.98 13.43 -25.58
CA THR A 298 30.80 13.93 -24.21
C THR A 298 30.44 15.42 -24.12
N SER A 299 30.60 16.19 -25.19
CA SER A 299 30.35 17.65 -25.19
C SER A 299 28.98 18.04 -25.77
N THR A 300 28.27 17.08 -26.38
CA THR A 300 26.98 17.31 -27.05
C THR A 300 25.86 16.66 -26.26
N ASN A 301 24.81 17.40 -25.89
CA ASN A 301 23.64 16.86 -25.23
C ASN A 301 22.35 17.08 -26.06
N ASN A 302 21.86 16.03 -26.69
CA ASN A 302 20.67 16.07 -27.55
C ASN A 302 19.40 15.79 -26.73
N ASN A 303 18.50 16.76 -26.66
CA ASN A 303 17.24 16.69 -25.92
C ASN A 303 16.07 17.27 -26.74
N PRO A 304 15.56 16.54 -27.76
CA PRO A 304 14.53 17.04 -28.66
C PRO A 304 13.17 17.23 -27.97
N ASN A 305 12.88 16.45 -26.93
CA ASN A 305 11.62 16.47 -26.18
C ASN A 305 11.90 16.70 -24.69
N PRO A 306 12.03 17.96 -24.23
CA PRO A 306 12.30 18.26 -22.83
C PRO A 306 11.32 17.59 -21.86
N GLY A 307 11.85 17.00 -20.78
CA GLY A 307 11.08 16.26 -19.77
C GLY A 307 10.81 14.78 -20.10
N PHE A 308 11.08 14.35 -21.33
CA PHE A 308 10.90 12.96 -21.76
C PHE A 308 12.22 12.20 -21.98
N GLY A 309 12.11 10.88 -21.95
CA GLY A 309 13.19 9.95 -22.25
C GLY A 309 14.34 9.94 -21.26
N THR A 310 15.37 9.17 -21.55
CA THR A 310 16.59 9.14 -20.74
C THR A 310 17.80 8.86 -21.62
N HIS A 311 18.99 8.99 -21.04
CA HIS A 311 20.22 8.59 -21.71
C HIS A 311 20.48 7.11 -21.49
N ILE A 312 20.71 6.38 -22.59
CA ILE A 312 21.15 4.99 -22.55
C ILE A 312 22.59 4.97 -23.00
N THR A 313 23.50 4.88 -22.02
CA THR A 313 24.93 5.10 -22.23
C THR A 313 25.64 3.84 -22.71
N GLY A 314 26.80 4.02 -23.32
CA GLY A 314 27.67 2.96 -23.85
C GLY A 314 28.85 3.56 -24.62
N ALA A 315 29.84 2.73 -24.97
CA ALA A 315 31.10 3.20 -25.55
C ALA A 315 31.02 3.60 -27.03
N ASN A 316 30.00 3.15 -27.78
CA ASN A 316 29.92 3.33 -29.22
C ASN A 316 28.63 4.07 -29.64
N SER A 317 28.76 5.36 -30.03
CA SER A 317 27.63 6.17 -30.49
C SER A 317 27.00 5.68 -31.79
N ALA A 318 27.73 4.95 -32.64
CA ALA A 318 27.19 4.37 -33.88
C ALA A 318 26.17 3.26 -33.62
N LEU A 319 26.18 2.66 -32.42
CA LEU A 319 25.20 1.67 -31.97
C LEU A 319 24.01 2.30 -31.21
N GLY A 320 23.90 3.63 -31.25
CA GLY A 320 22.77 4.38 -30.67
C GLY A 320 22.97 4.79 -29.22
N PHE A 321 24.13 4.51 -28.63
CA PHE A 321 24.40 4.84 -27.23
C PHE A 321 24.75 6.31 -27.02
N ASP A 322 24.35 6.84 -25.86
CA ASP A 322 24.76 8.14 -25.35
C ASP A 322 26.19 8.07 -24.79
N VAL A 323 27.15 8.72 -25.46
CA VAL A 323 28.57 8.65 -25.08
C VAL A 323 28.82 9.38 -23.76
N THR A 324 29.60 8.75 -22.88
CA THR A 324 30.07 9.31 -21.60
C THR A 324 31.58 9.14 -21.49
N GLN A 325 32.22 9.84 -20.54
CA GLN A 325 33.67 9.73 -20.32
C GLN A 325 34.14 8.30 -20.00
N SER A 326 33.32 7.52 -19.28
CA SER A 326 33.67 6.13 -18.94
C SER A 326 33.26 5.12 -20.01
N GLY A 327 32.34 5.48 -20.92
CA GLY A 327 31.75 4.54 -21.87
C GLY A 327 30.89 3.44 -21.23
N ASN A 328 30.63 3.50 -19.92
CA ASN A 328 29.91 2.44 -19.20
C ASN A 328 28.47 2.29 -19.72
N PRO A 329 28.05 1.06 -20.07
CA PRO A 329 26.67 0.82 -20.48
C PRO A 329 25.67 1.01 -19.34
N SER A 330 24.42 1.39 -19.66
CA SER A 330 23.40 1.69 -18.63
C SER A 330 22.09 0.92 -18.76
N MET A 331 21.99 -0.07 -19.63
CA MET A 331 20.79 -0.90 -19.78
C MET A 331 21.16 -2.36 -20.02
N GLN A 332 20.45 -3.25 -19.34
CA GLN A 332 20.76 -4.68 -19.30
C GLN A 332 19.56 -5.53 -19.76
N LEU A 333 19.88 -6.77 -20.10
CA LEU A 333 18.97 -7.89 -20.24
C LEU A 333 19.37 -8.95 -19.23
N TYR A 334 18.38 -9.67 -18.71
CA TYR A 334 18.60 -10.82 -17.85
C TYR A 334 18.33 -12.11 -18.64
N ASN A 335 19.25 -13.06 -18.57
CA ASN A 335 19.08 -14.39 -19.17
C ASN A 335 18.69 -15.39 -18.07
N PRO A 336 17.42 -15.86 -18.03
CA PRO A 336 16.96 -16.78 -17.01
C PRO A 336 17.67 -18.13 -17.05
N ALA A 337 18.06 -18.63 -18.23
CA ALA A 337 18.71 -19.93 -18.36
C ALA A 337 20.12 -19.94 -17.72
N THR A 338 20.89 -18.86 -17.90
CA THR A 338 22.24 -18.74 -17.34
C THR A 338 22.30 -17.99 -16.03
N GLN A 339 21.18 -17.41 -15.55
CA GLN A 339 21.10 -16.59 -14.34
C GLN A 339 22.02 -15.35 -14.37
N THR A 340 22.29 -14.79 -15.56
CA THR A 340 23.24 -13.68 -15.74
C THR A 340 22.61 -12.44 -16.35
N PHE A 341 23.09 -11.27 -15.91
CA PHE A 341 22.84 -10.00 -16.61
C PHE A 341 23.87 -9.77 -17.71
N SER A 342 23.41 -9.20 -18.82
CA SER A 342 24.26 -8.75 -19.93
C SER A 342 23.81 -7.35 -20.36
N PHE A 343 24.75 -6.50 -20.78
CA PHE A 343 24.38 -5.20 -21.33
C PHE A 343 23.81 -5.35 -22.74
N ILE A 344 22.83 -4.50 -23.08
CA ILE A 344 22.38 -4.43 -24.47
C ILE A 344 23.55 -3.98 -25.36
N ASN A 345 23.58 -4.48 -26.58
CA ASN A 345 24.70 -4.24 -27.50
C ASN A 345 24.38 -3.20 -28.59
N ASN A 346 23.11 -2.89 -28.85
CA ASN A 346 22.71 -1.95 -29.90
C ASN A 346 21.30 -1.39 -29.68
N SER A 347 21.17 -0.11 -29.34
CA SER A 347 19.86 0.52 -29.12
C SER A 347 19.19 1.01 -30.41
N ASN A 348 19.91 1.05 -31.55
CA ASN A 348 19.32 1.36 -32.86
C ASN A 348 18.50 0.18 -33.44
N VAL A 349 18.73 -1.04 -32.98
CA VAL A 349 18.13 -2.26 -33.57
C VAL A 349 17.23 -3.00 -32.58
N LEU A 350 17.63 -3.11 -31.32
CA LEU A 350 16.83 -3.81 -30.32
C LEU A 350 15.52 -3.06 -30.07
N THR A 351 14.43 -3.81 -29.92
CA THR A 351 13.09 -3.30 -29.60
C THR A 351 12.72 -3.63 -28.16
N LEU A 352 11.62 -3.03 -27.68
CA LEU A 352 11.07 -3.25 -26.35
C LEU A 352 9.91 -4.26 -26.43
N ASN A 353 9.88 -5.22 -25.51
CA ASN A 353 8.82 -6.24 -25.45
C ASN A 353 8.03 -6.09 -24.14
N ALA A 354 6.69 -6.05 -24.23
CA ALA A 354 5.80 -5.85 -23.07
C ALA A 354 6.02 -6.88 -21.95
N LYS A 355 6.42 -8.10 -22.31
CA LYS A 355 6.63 -9.21 -21.39
C LYS A 355 8.02 -9.22 -20.73
N SER A 356 8.95 -8.42 -21.23
CA SER A 356 10.34 -8.39 -20.76
C SER A 356 10.57 -7.31 -19.70
N GLY A 357 11.40 -7.64 -18.71
CA GLY A 357 11.91 -6.66 -17.75
C GLY A 357 13.29 -6.14 -18.15
N TYR A 358 13.50 -4.83 -17.99
CA TYR A 358 14.72 -4.14 -18.37
C TYR A 358 15.30 -3.38 -17.18
N PRO A 359 16.41 -3.87 -16.60
CA PRO A 359 17.22 -3.07 -15.69
C PRO A 359 17.87 -1.92 -16.46
N ILE A 360 17.54 -0.70 -16.09
CA ILE A 360 18.05 0.53 -16.72
C ILE A 360 18.47 1.54 -15.65
N PHE A 361 19.67 2.09 -15.80
CA PHE A 361 20.19 3.12 -14.91
C PHE A 361 19.66 4.50 -15.33
N ILE A 362 18.68 5.00 -14.59
CA ILE A 362 18.03 6.27 -14.86
C ILE A 362 18.64 7.36 -13.99
N ARG A 363 19.08 8.42 -14.67
CA ARG A 363 19.63 9.65 -14.06
C ARG A 363 18.61 10.78 -14.02
N GLY A 364 17.70 10.78 -14.97
CA GLY A 364 16.69 11.80 -15.20
C GLY A 364 16.34 11.85 -16.67
N ASN A 365 15.79 12.98 -17.10
CA ASN A 365 15.48 13.22 -18.51
C ASN A 365 16.74 13.49 -19.35
N ARG A 366 16.57 13.58 -20.67
CA ARG A 366 17.69 13.82 -21.59
C ARG A 366 18.39 15.18 -21.43
N GLY A 367 17.81 16.12 -20.67
CA GLY A 367 18.43 17.42 -20.37
C GLY A 367 19.60 17.34 -19.38
N ILE A 368 19.82 16.20 -18.73
CA ILE A 368 20.90 16.01 -17.76
C ILE A 368 22.28 16.05 -18.43
N ASP A 369 23.21 16.77 -17.81
CA ASP A 369 24.62 16.75 -18.19
C ASP A 369 25.29 15.43 -17.75
N LEU A 370 25.72 14.64 -18.73
CA LEU A 370 26.37 13.34 -18.51
C LEU A 370 27.77 13.44 -17.91
N ASN A 371 28.39 14.63 -17.90
CA ASN A 371 29.68 14.87 -17.26
C ASN A 371 29.56 15.22 -15.77
N SER A 372 28.35 15.47 -15.28
CA SER A 372 28.09 15.78 -13.88
C SER A 372 27.54 14.58 -13.12
N ASN A 373 28.22 14.20 -12.02
CA ASN A 373 27.76 13.09 -11.19
C ASN A 373 26.69 13.46 -10.16
N SER A 374 26.41 14.76 -9.97
CA SER A 374 25.39 15.27 -9.06
C SER A 374 24.05 15.59 -9.74
N SER A 375 24.00 15.61 -11.08
CA SER A 375 22.80 16.01 -11.82
C SER A 375 21.74 14.90 -11.87
N ASN A 376 20.50 15.21 -11.47
CA ASN A 376 19.32 14.36 -11.58
C ASN A 376 18.04 15.18 -11.86
N SER A 377 17.02 14.54 -12.43
CA SER A 377 15.74 15.19 -12.72
C SER A 377 14.59 14.17 -12.81
N VAL A 378 13.34 14.65 -12.81
CA VAL A 378 12.19 13.84 -13.24
C VAL A 378 12.32 13.47 -14.72
N THR A 379 11.75 12.34 -15.12
CA THR A 379 11.55 12.02 -16.53
C THR A 379 10.27 11.23 -16.74
N THR A 380 9.67 11.37 -17.92
CA THR A 380 8.65 10.45 -18.41
C THR A 380 9.21 9.65 -19.57
N LEU A 381 9.33 8.33 -19.40
CA LEU A 381 9.71 7.45 -20.50
C LEU A 381 8.49 7.15 -21.36
N ARG A 382 8.67 7.07 -22.69
CA ARG A 382 7.57 6.76 -23.60
C ARG A 382 7.92 5.62 -24.52
N ALA A 383 6.96 4.73 -24.76
CA ALA A 383 7.09 3.66 -25.74
C ALA A 383 5.82 3.57 -26.58
N THR A 384 5.96 3.32 -27.87
CA THR A 384 4.82 3.16 -28.80
C THR A 384 4.83 1.76 -29.40
N GLY A 385 3.76 1.00 -29.16
CA GLY A 385 3.67 -0.38 -29.59
C GLY A 385 2.32 -1.00 -29.33
N SER A 386 2.21 -2.30 -29.54
CA SER A 386 0.98 -3.05 -29.28
C SER A 386 0.82 -3.32 -27.79
N LEU A 387 -0.38 -3.04 -27.26
CA LEU A 387 -0.77 -3.40 -25.89
C LEU A 387 -1.02 -4.92 -25.80
N GLN A 388 -0.76 -5.50 -24.64
CA GLN A 388 -1.18 -6.87 -24.36
C GLN A 388 -2.56 -6.86 -23.68
N THR A 389 -3.47 -7.70 -24.17
CA THR A 389 -4.83 -7.89 -23.64
C THR A 389 -5.21 -9.37 -23.69
N GLY A 390 -6.25 -9.78 -22.96
CA GLY A 390 -6.64 -11.17 -22.84
C GLY A 390 -5.66 -11.96 -21.98
N THR A 391 -5.73 -13.29 -22.00
CA THR A 391 -4.86 -14.15 -21.19
C THR A 391 -3.42 -14.14 -21.71
N ILE A 392 -2.47 -13.86 -20.83
CA ILE A 392 -1.03 -13.84 -21.14
C ILE A 392 -0.32 -14.92 -20.32
N ILE A 393 0.38 -15.81 -21.01
CA ILE A 393 1.11 -16.94 -20.41
C ILE A 393 2.62 -16.71 -20.54
N TYR A 394 3.34 -16.95 -19.44
CA TYR A 394 4.78 -17.11 -19.39
C TYR A 394 5.13 -18.58 -19.09
N ASN A 395 6.06 -19.13 -19.85
CA ASN A 395 6.56 -20.50 -19.73
C ASN A 395 7.95 -20.62 -20.40
N ASN A 396 8.49 -21.83 -20.60
CA ASN A 396 9.80 -22.00 -21.25
C ASN A 396 9.83 -21.59 -22.73
N ALA A 397 8.67 -21.41 -23.37
CA ALA A 397 8.52 -21.04 -24.77
C ALA A 397 8.11 -19.57 -24.96
N SER A 398 7.89 -18.84 -23.87
CA SER A 398 7.57 -17.41 -23.94
C SER A 398 8.81 -16.56 -24.24
N THR A 399 8.61 -15.26 -24.48
CA THR A 399 9.69 -14.28 -24.59
C THR A 399 9.43 -13.18 -23.56
N PRO A 400 10.23 -13.08 -22.47
CA PRO A 400 11.35 -13.96 -22.13
C PRO A 400 10.86 -15.37 -21.75
N ALA A 401 11.70 -16.37 -21.96
CA ALA A 401 11.44 -17.73 -21.49
C ALA A 401 11.65 -17.78 -19.98
N LEU A 402 10.77 -18.47 -19.25
CA LEU A 402 11.01 -18.75 -17.84
C LEU A 402 12.17 -19.74 -17.69
N ASN A 403 12.96 -19.58 -16.64
CA ASN A 403 13.96 -20.57 -16.23
C ASN A 403 13.28 -21.91 -15.91
N THR A 404 13.89 -23.05 -16.25
CA THR A 404 13.30 -24.40 -16.05
C THR A 404 13.98 -25.21 -14.94
N THR A 405 14.88 -24.59 -14.18
CA THR A 405 15.59 -25.24 -13.07
C THR A 405 14.89 -24.97 -11.74
N SER A 406 14.96 -25.95 -10.84
CA SER A 406 14.54 -25.80 -9.43
C SER A 406 15.14 -24.54 -8.83
N GLU A 407 14.32 -23.74 -8.15
CA GLU A 407 14.73 -22.50 -7.47
C GLU A 407 15.38 -21.44 -8.39
N GLY A 408 15.32 -21.59 -9.71
CA GLY A 408 15.86 -20.62 -10.65
C GLY A 408 14.99 -19.37 -10.75
N TYR A 409 15.63 -18.23 -11.02
CA TYR A 409 14.98 -16.95 -11.16
C TYR A 409 14.65 -16.60 -12.61
N SER A 410 13.56 -15.84 -12.80
CA SER A 410 13.17 -15.21 -14.06
C SER A 410 12.85 -13.73 -13.82
N LEU A 411 13.24 -12.86 -14.78
CA LEU A 411 12.85 -11.44 -14.80
C LEU A 411 11.78 -11.24 -15.87
N ILE A 412 10.58 -10.83 -15.44
CA ILE A 412 9.46 -10.57 -16.35
C ILE A 412 8.93 -9.15 -16.17
N GLY A 413 8.31 -8.62 -17.21
CA GLY A 413 7.53 -7.39 -17.11
C GLY A 413 6.11 -7.67 -16.64
N ASN A 414 5.46 -6.69 -16.00
CA ASN A 414 4.00 -6.64 -15.99
C ASN A 414 3.52 -6.49 -17.45
N PRO A 415 2.89 -7.52 -18.05
CA PRO A 415 2.54 -7.47 -19.47
C PRO A 415 1.40 -6.48 -19.73
N TYR A 416 0.58 -6.18 -18.73
CA TYR A 416 -0.54 -5.27 -18.85
C TYR A 416 -0.13 -3.83 -18.51
N TRP A 417 -0.68 -2.87 -19.25
CA TRP A 417 -0.65 -1.47 -18.83
C TRP A 417 -1.72 -1.17 -17.77
N SER A 418 -1.66 -1.91 -16.66
CA SER A 418 -2.63 -1.87 -15.57
C SER A 418 -1.98 -2.40 -14.29
N LEU A 419 -2.50 -1.98 -13.14
CA LEU A 419 -2.19 -2.63 -11.87
C LEU A 419 -2.63 -4.09 -11.93
N VAL A 420 -1.75 -5.01 -11.51
CA VAL A 420 -2.04 -6.44 -11.45
C VAL A 420 -1.92 -6.95 -10.03
N ASP A 421 -2.97 -7.60 -9.54
CA ASP A 421 -2.98 -8.30 -8.26
C ASP A 421 -2.14 -9.58 -8.34
N TRP A 422 -0.96 -9.58 -7.71
CA TRP A 422 -0.06 -10.74 -7.69
C TRP A 422 -0.71 -11.98 -7.07
N GLU A 423 -1.55 -11.84 -6.05
CA GLU A 423 -2.18 -13.00 -5.40
C GLU A 423 -3.21 -13.66 -6.32
N ALA A 424 -3.84 -12.90 -7.21
CA ALA A 424 -4.81 -13.41 -8.17
C ALA A 424 -4.16 -14.07 -9.41
N VAL A 425 -2.88 -13.79 -9.70
CA VAL A 425 -2.15 -14.40 -10.83
C VAL A 425 -1.97 -15.89 -10.59
N ALA A 426 -2.36 -16.72 -11.56
CA ALA A 426 -2.23 -18.17 -11.47
C ALA A 426 -0.77 -18.61 -11.66
N LYS A 427 -0.27 -19.42 -10.73
CA LYS A 427 1.12 -19.88 -10.63
C LYS A 427 1.16 -21.41 -10.62
N SER A 428 2.06 -21.99 -11.40
CA SER A 428 2.40 -23.42 -11.36
C SER A 428 3.91 -23.55 -11.32
N GLU A 429 4.43 -24.27 -10.32
CA GLU A 429 5.87 -24.43 -10.03
C GLU A 429 6.63 -23.10 -9.84
N ILE A 430 5.93 -22.07 -9.38
CA ILE A 430 6.46 -20.73 -9.11
C ILE A 430 6.13 -20.36 -7.67
N ALA A 431 7.13 -19.83 -6.95
CA ALA A 431 6.98 -19.41 -5.57
C ALA A 431 5.95 -18.29 -5.42
N SER A 432 5.35 -18.19 -4.23
CA SER A 432 4.40 -17.13 -3.87
C SER A 432 5.05 -15.75 -3.71
N THR A 433 6.38 -15.69 -3.72
CA THR A 433 7.17 -14.46 -3.58
C THR A 433 7.58 -13.86 -4.92
N TYR A 434 7.48 -12.54 -5.05
CA TYR A 434 8.17 -11.79 -6.10
C TYR A 434 9.08 -10.72 -5.50
N PHE A 435 10.07 -10.29 -6.29
CA PHE A 435 11.10 -9.35 -5.88
C PHE A 435 11.15 -8.16 -6.84
N ILE A 436 11.46 -6.98 -6.32
CA ILE A 436 11.74 -5.79 -7.12
C ILE A 436 13.02 -5.13 -6.64
N TRP A 437 13.62 -4.34 -7.52
CA TRP A 437 14.70 -3.44 -7.16
C TRP A 437 14.15 -2.07 -6.73
N ASP A 438 14.31 -1.72 -5.45
CA ASP A 438 14.00 -0.40 -4.92
C ASP A 438 15.27 0.47 -4.83
N PRO A 439 15.42 1.51 -5.67
CA PRO A 439 16.58 2.40 -5.69
C PRO A 439 16.69 3.33 -4.48
N ASN A 440 15.69 3.36 -3.58
CA ASN A 440 15.71 4.19 -2.38
C ASN A 440 16.22 3.45 -1.13
N ILE A 441 16.37 2.12 -1.21
CA ILE A 441 17.00 1.34 -0.14
C ILE A 441 18.52 1.60 -0.20
N ASN A 442 19.16 1.70 0.98
CA ASN A 442 20.60 1.93 1.17
C ASN A 442 21.20 3.10 0.34
N THR A 443 22.47 3.02 -0.10
CA THR A 443 23.16 4.04 -0.92
C THR A 443 23.15 3.74 -2.42
N ARG A 444 22.86 2.49 -2.83
CA ARG A 444 22.91 2.00 -4.22
C ARG A 444 21.59 1.39 -4.71
N GLY A 445 20.58 1.27 -3.85
CA GLY A 445 19.37 0.48 -4.10
C GLY A 445 19.51 -0.93 -3.55
N GLY A 446 18.39 -1.62 -3.40
CA GLY A 446 18.36 -2.99 -2.91
C GLY A 446 17.14 -3.76 -3.38
N TYR A 447 17.20 -5.08 -3.29
CA TYR A 447 16.04 -5.93 -3.54
C TYR A 447 15.10 -5.89 -2.33
N THR A 448 13.81 -5.87 -2.64
CA THR A 448 12.70 -6.01 -1.69
C THR A 448 11.73 -7.05 -2.24
N SER A 449 11.04 -7.77 -1.36
CA SER A 449 10.15 -8.88 -1.72
C SER A 449 8.75 -8.71 -1.16
N TYR A 450 7.79 -9.29 -1.86
CA TYR A 450 6.41 -9.47 -1.41
C TYR A 450 6.06 -10.94 -1.54
N THR A 451 5.58 -11.53 -0.46
CA THR A 451 5.06 -12.89 -0.41
C THR A 451 3.55 -12.84 -0.19
N THR A 452 2.81 -13.71 -0.89
CA THR A 452 1.37 -13.90 -0.68
C THR A 452 1.05 -14.03 0.81
N GLY A 453 -0.01 -13.35 1.26
CA GLY A 453 -0.31 -13.19 2.68
C GLY A 453 0.18 -11.85 3.29
N GLY A 454 0.83 -11.00 2.49
CA GLY A 454 1.15 -9.62 2.87
C GLY A 454 2.51 -9.42 3.53
N ALA A 455 3.41 -10.40 3.48
CA ALA A 455 4.75 -10.25 4.03
C ALA A 455 5.67 -9.48 3.06
N THR A 456 6.20 -8.35 3.52
CA THR A 456 7.10 -7.47 2.77
C THR A 456 8.48 -7.42 3.40
N SER A 457 9.55 -7.60 2.61
CA SER A 457 10.94 -7.44 3.08
C SER A 457 11.47 -6.04 2.79
N GLY A 458 12.00 -5.36 3.80
CA GLY A 458 12.46 -3.97 3.68
C GLY A 458 11.30 -2.96 3.66
N GLY A 459 11.48 -1.80 4.30
CA GLY A 459 10.56 -0.69 4.12
C GLY A 459 10.71 -0.15 2.70
N GLY A 460 9.71 -0.31 1.83
CA GLY A 460 9.85 0.02 0.42
C GLY A 460 8.54 0.01 -0.36
N ALA A 461 8.63 0.33 -1.66
CA ALA A 461 7.51 0.55 -2.58
C ALA A 461 6.82 -0.71 -3.14
N ILE A 462 7.26 -1.89 -2.71
CA ILE A 462 6.65 -3.16 -3.11
C ILE A 462 5.27 -3.32 -2.43
N SER A 463 4.33 -3.94 -3.13
CA SER A 463 2.99 -4.21 -2.59
C SER A 463 2.41 -5.48 -3.21
N ARG A 464 1.17 -5.83 -2.87
CA ARG A 464 0.42 -6.87 -3.58
C ARG A 464 0.24 -6.59 -5.08
N TYR A 465 0.26 -5.31 -5.48
CA TYR A 465 -0.10 -4.87 -6.82
C TYR A 465 1.13 -4.47 -7.64
N ILE A 466 1.37 -5.21 -8.71
CA ILE A 466 2.44 -4.91 -9.67
C ILE A 466 1.99 -3.73 -10.53
N GLN A 467 2.80 -2.67 -10.54
CA GLN A 467 2.47 -1.40 -11.17
C GLN A 467 2.56 -1.48 -12.71
N PRO A 468 1.82 -0.63 -13.45
CA PRO A 468 2.05 -0.44 -14.89
C PRO A 468 3.51 -0.03 -15.16
N GLY A 469 4.15 -0.73 -16.08
CA GLY A 469 5.55 -0.49 -16.44
C GLY A 469 6.59 -0.93 -15.41
N GLN A 470 6.21 -1.78 -14.45
CA GLN A 470 7.13 -2.41 -13.50
C GLN A 470 7.55 -3.80 -13.99
N ALA A 471 8.81 -4.14 -13.78
CA ALA A 471 9.30 -5.51 -13.92
C ALA A 471 9.58 -6.14 -12.55
N ILE A 472 9.44 -7.46 -12.48
CA ILE A 472 9.59 -8.25 -11.26
C ILE A 472 10.52 -9.44 -11.49
N PHE A 473 11.25 -9.81 -10.44
CA PHE A 473 11.87 -11.11 -10.32
C PHE A 473 10.92 -12.08 -9.63
N MET A 474 10.98 -13.33 -10.05
CA MET A 474 10.22 -14.44 -9.49
C MET A 474 11.10 -15.68 -9.48
N GLN A 475 10.86 -16.55 -8.52
CA GLN A 475 11.63 -17.78 -8.33
C GLN A 475 10.73 -18.99 -8.56
N ASN A 476 11.28 -20.03 -9.19
CA ASN A 476 10.62 -21.32 -9.28
C ASN A 476 10.59 -22.02 -7.91
N THR A 477 9.63 -22.93 -7.69
CA THR A 477 9.62 -23.77 -6.48
C THR A 477 10.74 -24.81 -6.51
N VAL A 478 11.02 -25.41 -5.35
CA VAL A 478 11.91 -26.58 -5.26
C VAL A 478 11.35 -27.72 -6.13
N GLY A 479 12.20 -28.32 -6.96
CA GLY A 479 11.84 -29.41 -7.87
C GLY A 479 11.15 -28.99 -9.17
N ALA A 480 11.01 -27.69 -9.44
CA ALA A 480 10.40 -27.19 -10.67
C ALA A 480 11.14 -27.65 -11.94
N SER A 481 10.37 -27.94 -12.99
CA SER A 481 10.85 -28.34 -14.32
C SER A 481 10.06 -27.71 -15.48
N ASN A 482 8.81 -27.30 -15.24
CA ASN A 482 7.93 -26.67 -16.21
C ASN A 482 7.09 -25.54 -15.58
N PRO A 483 7.73 -24.44 -15.15
CA PRO A 483 7.02 -23.33 -14.52
C PRO A 483 6.12 -22.57 -15.49
N VAL A 484 4.94 -22.21 -15.00
CA VAL A 484 3.92 -21.47 -15.76
C VAL A 484 3.30 -20.37 -14.93
N LEU A 485 3.34 -19.13 -15.43
CA LEU A 485 2.64 -17.98 -14.86
C LEU A 485 1.57 -17.50 -15.84
N THR A 486 0.32 -17.40 -15.38
CA THR A 486 -0.81 -16.99 -16.22
C THR A 486 -1.48 -15.74 -15.67
N PHE A 487 -1.38 -14.67 -16.44
CA PHE A 487 -2.11 -13.42 -16.22
C PHE A 487 -3.43 -13.47 -16.98
N ASN A 488 -4.52 -13.13 -16.31
CA ASN A 488 -5.85 -12.96 -16.88
C ASN A 488 -6.32 -11.52 -16.72
N GLU A 489 -7.24 -11.09 -17.57
CA GLU A 489 -7.91 -9.78 -17.45
C GLU A 489 -8.53 -9.56 -16.06
N SER A 490 -9.02 -10.64 -15.42
CA SER A 490 -9.57 -10.60 -14.06
C SER A 490 -8.55 -10.21 -12.99
N ASN A 491 -7.24 -10.37 -13.24
CA ASN A 491 -6.17 -10.03 -12.32
C ASN A 491 -5.85 -8.53 -12.30
N LYS A 492 -6.36 -7.74 -13.26
CA LYS A 492 -6.18 -6.29 -13.26
C LYS A 492 -7.02 -5.66 -12.15
N ASP A 493 -6.46 -4.70 -11.43
CA ASP A 493 -7.21 -3.89 -10.46
C ASP A 493 -6.79 -2.42 -10.51
N SER A 494 -7.38 -1.70 -11.47
CA SER A 494 -7.13 -0.27 -11.67
C SER A 494 -7.74 0.63 -10.58
N SER A 495 -8.47 0.08 -9.61
CA SER A 495 -9.03 0.83 -8.49
C SER A 495 -8.04 1.04 -7.34
N GLN A 496 -6.95 0.27 -7.34
CA GLN A 496 -5.93 0.32 -6.29
C GLN A 496 -5.02 1.53 -6.47
N VAL A 497 -4.30 1.84 -5.39
CA VAL A 497 -3.38 2.99 -5.36
C VAL A 497 -2.18 2.72 -6.26
N LEU A 498 -1.98 3.60 -7.24
CA LEU A 498 -0.73 3.67 -7.97
C LEU A 498 0.37 4.11 -7.02
N THR A 499 1.33 3.23 -6.80
CA THR A 499 2.51 3.57 -6.03
C THR A 499 3.58 4.05 -6.99
N ALA A 500 4.38 4.97 -6.49
CA ALA A 500 5.70 5.05 -7.05
C ALA A 500 6.28 3.70 -6.69
N THR A 501 6.91 3.03 -7.64
CA THR A 501 7.96 2.07 -7.29
C THR A 501 9.08 2.73 -6.46
N PHE A 502 8.94 4.04 -6.13
CA PHE A 502 9.79 4.99 -5.43
C PHE A 502 8.98 5.95 -4.50
N ARG A 503 8.30 5.41 -3.46
CA ARG A 503 7.58 6.04 -2.28
C ARG A 503 6.82 7.39 -2.40
N THR A 504 5.62 7.46 -1.80
CA THR A 504 5.22 8.60 -0.90
C THR A 504 4.21 8.30 0.23
N GLN A 505 3.74 7.08 0.52
CA GLN A 505 3.04 6.84 1.81
C GLN A 505 2.97 5.37 2.24
N ARG A 506 3.08 5.13 3.55
CA ARG A 506 2.90 3.83 4.23
C ARG A 506 1.39 3.54 4.29
N GLN A 507 0.93 2.45 3.67
CA GLN A 507 -0.31 1.80 4.13
C GLN A 507 0.02 0.90 5.33
N ALA A 508 -0.87 0.86 6.31
CA ALA A 508 -0.78 -0.03 7.45
C ALA A 508 -1.09 -1.46 6.98
N GLU A 509 -0.08 -2.34 6.95
CA GLU A 509 -0.28 -3.77 6.73
C GLU A 509 -0.40 -4.48 8.07
N ILE A 510 -1.54 -5.17 8.25
CA ILE A 510 -1.76 -6.16 9.31
C ILE A 510 -1.44 -7.53 8.71
N ALA A 511 -0.28 -8.08 9.07
CA ALA A 511 0.05 -9.49 8.94
C ALA A 511 1.14 -9.80 9.99
N GLY A 512 1.05 -10.96 10.65
CA GLY A 512 2.10 -11.44 11.55
C GLY A 512 3.38 -11.59 10.76
N LYS A 513 4.35 -10.71 10.99
CA LYS A 513 5.66 -10.73 10.31
C LYS A 513 6.77 -10.48 11.32
N PHE A 514 7.88 -11.17 11.13
CA PHE A 514 9.13 -10.92 11.83
C PHE A 514 10.12 -10.31 10.86
N THR A 515 10.52 -9.05 11.08
CA THR A 515 11.45 -8.34 10.20
C THR A 515 12.73 -7.99 10.96
N VAL A 516 13.87 -8.45 10.45
CA VAL A 516 15.20 -8.00 10.86
C VAL A 516 15.63 -6.88 9.93
N ARG A 517 16.13 -5.76 10.48
CA ARG A 517 16.67 -4.64 9.70
C ARG A 517 18.06 -4.31 10.21
N LEU A 518 19.03 -4.27 9.30
CA LEU A 518 20.38 -3.80 9.55
C LEU A 518 20.45 -2.30 9.26
N TYR A 519 21.04 -1.56 10.18
CA TYR A 519 21.33 -0.14 10.03
C TYR A 519 22.83 0.10 10.19
N THR A 520 23.37 1.06 9.45
CA THR A 520 24.60 1.73 9.88
C THR A 520 24.22 2.94 10.74
N PRO A 521 25.09 3.45 11.63
CA PRO A 521 24.78 4.60 12.48
C PRO A 521 24.28 5.83 11.70
N ALA A 522 24.87 6.10 10.53
CA ALA A 522 24.45 7.20 9.65
C ALA A 522 23.06 6.97 9.01
N LEU A 523 22.75 5.72 8.62
CA LEU A 523 21.48 5.39 7.97
C LEU A 523 20.31 5.31 8.96
N PHE A 524 20.57 4.93 10.21
CA PHE A 524 19.58 4.92 11.30
C PHE A 524 18.99 6.31 11.55
N ILE A 525 19.85 7.33 11.60
CA ILE A 525 19.46 8.74 11.81
C ILE A 525 18.57 9.26 10.67
N GLU A 526 18.73 8.75 9.46
CA GLU A 526 17.96 9.15 8.28
C GLU A 526 16.72 8.28 8.02
N GLY A 527 16.43 7.31 8.89
CA GLY A 527 15.33 6.36 8.71
C GLY A 527 15.50 5.44 7.50
N ARG A 528 16.74 5.16 7.08
CA ARG A 528 17.09 4.33 5.92
C ARG A 528 17.67 2.99 6.38
N VAL A 529 17.31 1.93 5.68
CA VAL A 529 17.76 0.56 6.02
C VAL A 529 18.98 0.21 5.15
N ALA A 530 20.01 -0.38 5.76
CA ALA A 530 21.19 -0.89 5.07
C ALA A 530 20.89 -2.24 4.42
N ASP A 531 20.21 -3.13 5.16
CA ASP A 531 19.73 -4.43 4.70
C ASP A 531 18.51 -4.89 5.52
N ALA A 532 17.68 -5.78 4.99
CA ALA A 532 16.53 -6.30 5.72
C ALA A 532 16.18 -7.74 5.31
N ALA A 533 15.75 -8.53 6.30
CA ALA A 533 15.12 -9.83 6.10
C ALA A 533 13.73 -9.80 6.73
N THR A 534 12.71 -10.33 6.05
CA THR A 534 11.37 -10.52 6.63
C THR A 534 10.97 -11.98 6.49
N ILE A 535 10.51 -12.54 7.60
CA ILE A 535 9.81 -13.82 7.68
C ILE A 535 8.31 -13.49 7.82
N GLY A 536 7.50 -13.98 6.89
CA GLY A 536 6.05 -13.93 6.98
C GLY A 536 5.49 -15.19 7.62
N PHE A 537 4.40 -15.07 8.37
CA PHE A 537 3.63 -16.20 8.90
C PHE A 537 2.27 -16.28 8.20
N SER A 538 1.80 -17.51 7.92
CA SER A 538 0.49 -17.71 7.30
C SER A 538 -0.67 -17.16 8.15
N LYS A 539 -1.74 -16.72 7.48
CA LYS A 539 -2.97 -16.20 8.13
C LYS A 539 -3.77 -17.28 8.89
N ASP A 540 -3.45 -18.55 8.63
CA ASP A 540 -4.23 -19.71 9.09
C ASP A 540 -3.67 -20.32 10.40
N TYR A 541 -2.63 -19.72 10.99
CA TYR A 541 -2.05 -20.07 12.31
C TYR A 541 -1.80 -21.59 12.49
N MET A 542 -1.40 -22.29 11.43
CA MET A 542 -1.18 -23.74 11.48
C MET A 542 0.17 -24.05 12.14
N ALA A 543 0.21 -25.12 12.94
CA ALA A 543 1.44 -25.57 13.63
C ALA A 543 2.48 -26.24 12.71
N ALA A 544 2.14 -26.52 11.44
CA ALA A 544 3.00 -27.22 10.49
C ALA A 544 3.60 -26.24 9.47
N TYR A 545 4.91 -26.37 9.22
CA TYR A 545 5.65 -25.61 8.21
C TYR A 545 5.12 -25.90 6.80
N ASN A 546 4.70 -24.86 6.08
CA ASN A 546 4.29 -24.91 4.68
C ASN A 546 5.35 -24.24 3.80
N ALA A 547 6.16 -25.02 3.09
CA ALA A 547 7.22 -24.51 2.20
C ALA A 547 6.75 -23.56 1.08
N ASN A 548 5.44 -23.48 0.81
CA ASN A 548 4.85 -22.58 -0.19
C ASN A 548 4.36 -21.24 0.40
N GLU A 549 4.25 -21.12 1.72
CA GLU A 549 3.64 -19.98 2.44
C GLU A 549 4.51 -19.43 3.58
N ASP A 550 5.32 -20.29 4.22
CA ASP A 550 6.24 -19.94 5.30
C ASP A 550 7.67 -19.74 4.74
N ALA A 551 8.29 -18.61 5.09
CA ALA A 551 9.62 -18.26 4.56
C ALA A 551 10.76 -19.10 5.20
N MET A 552 11.68 -19.61 4.36
CA MET A 552 12.92 -20.28 4.78
C MET A 552 14.05 -19.26 5.06
N PRO A 553 14.95 -19.48 6.03
CA PRO A 553 16.07 -18.58 6.33
C PRO A 553 17.08 -18.44 5.18
N VAL A 554 17.67 -17.25 5.12
CA VAL A 554 18.69 -16.79 4.15
C VAL A 554 19.86 -17.76 4.06
N LYS A 555 20.19 -18.22 2.85
CA LYS A 555 21.47 -18.86 2.53
C LYS A 555 22.53 -17.76 2.34
N GLY A 556 23.26 -17.50 3.41
CA GLY A 556 24.45 -16.65 3.48
C GLY A 556 25.21 -17.02 4.75
N ASP A 557 26.52 -16.99 4.70
CA ASP A 557 27.52 -17.57 5.61
C ASP A 557 27.60 -16.96 7.03
N GLN A 558 26.51 -16.43 7.58
CA GLN A 558 26.42 -16.01 8.98
C GLN A 558 25.08 -16.44 9.59
N THR A 559 25.11 -17.47 10.44
CA THR A 559 23.94 -17.97 11.18
C THR A 559 23.67 -17.14 12.44
N VAL A 560 22.52 -16.46 12.48
CA VAL A 560 21.87 -16.02 13.73
C VAL A 560 20.70 -16.97 13.97
N THR A 561 20.76 -17.77 15.05
CA THR A 561 19.70 -18.72 15.41
C THR A 561 18.83 -18.10 16.50
N VAL A 562 17.54 -17.89 16.24
CA VAL A 562 16.56 -17.44 17.25
C VAL A 562 15.70 -18.64 17.64
N SER A 563 15.81 -19.11 18.88
CA SER A 563 15.05 -20.26 19.40
C SER A 563 14.03 -19.78 20.43
N ILE A 564 12.74 -19.93 20.13
CA ILE A 564 11.63 -19.61 21.04
C ILE A 564 11.28 -20.90 21.79
N VAL A 565 11.50 -20.93 23.11
CA VAL A 565 11.18 -22.09 23.96
C VAL A 565 9.92 -21.79 24.76
N PRO A 566 8.76 -22.40 24.46
CA PRO A 566 7.60 -22.32 25.33
C PRO A 566 7.85 -23.15 26.59
N THR A 567 7.81 -22.53 27.77
CA THR A 567 7.96 -23.25 29.05
C THR A 567 6.61 -23.51 29.69
N VAL A 568 6.03 -24.69 29.48
CA VAL A 568 5.17 -25.35 30.50
C VAL A 568 5.46 -26.85 30.48
N ASP A 569 6.03 -27.33 31.59
CA ASP A 569 6.36 -28.70 32.01
C ASP A 569 7.12 -29.65 31.08
N GLY A 570 8.29 -30.06 31.56
CA GLY A 570 9.30 -30.77 30.80
C GLY A 570 8.93 -32.20 30.40
N ARG A 571 9.29 -32.53 29.16
CA ARG A 571 10.10 -33.71 28.84
C ARG A 571 10.95 -33.41 27.61
N ILE A 572 12.26 -33.31 27.84
CA ILE A 572 13.29 -33.37 26.79
C ILE A 572 13.38 -34.82 26.33
N ALA A 573 13.30 -35.05 25.02
CA ALA A 573 13.96 -36.19 24.40
C ALA A 573 14.93 -35.64 23.35
N ASN A 574 16.15 -35.36 23.79
CA ASN A 574 17.33 -35.37 22.92
C ASN A 574 17.41 -36.77 22.31
N ASN A 575 17.63 -36.84 21.00
CA ASN A 575 18.61 -37.77 20.46
C ASN A 575 19.29 -37.14 19.26
N SER A 576 20.51 -36.69 19.51
CA SER A 576 21.55 -36.35 18.56
C SER A 576 21.70 -37.45 17.51
N GLN A 577 21.89 -37.09 16.24
CA GLN A 577 23.00 -37.61 15.41
C GLN A 577 23.32 -36.63 14.28
N SER A 578 24.55 -36.14 14.27
CA SER A 578 25.25 -35.71 13.07
C SER A 578 25.38 -36.91 12.12
N ALA A 579 24.87 -36.81 10.89
CA ALA A 579 25.37 -37.62 9.77
C ALA A 579 24.95 -37.01 8.42
N THR A 580 25.94 -36.62 7.66
CA THR A 580 25.91 -36.53 6.20
C THR A 580 25.52 -37.89 5.62
N GLN A 581 24.40 -38.03 4.90
CA GLN A 581 24.26 -39.02 3.82
C GLN A 581 23.01 -38.81 2.94
N HIS A 582 23.23 -38.92 1.63
CA HIS A 582 22.25 -39.01 0.54
C HIS A 582 21.34 -40.27 0.65
N VAL A 583 20.29 -40.28 -0.19
CA VAL A 583 19.45 -41.41 -0.71
C VAL A 583 18.06 -41.51 -0.04
N THR A 584 16.94 -41.07 -0.64
CA THR A 584 16.08 -41.57 -1.76
C THR A 584 14.81 -42.31 -1.26
N ALA A 585 13.64 -41.75 -1.65
CA ALA A 585 12.29 -42.34 -1.87
C ALA A 585 11.54 -43.20 -0.82
N ALA A 586 10.27 -42.79 -0.63
CA ALA A 586 9.02 -43.57 -0.44
C ALA A 586 8.82 -44.51 0.78
N SER A 587 7.80 -44.23 1.60
CA SER A 587 6.55 -45.03 1.74
C SER A 587 5.86 -44.83 3.12
N THR A 588 4.54 -45.00 3.10
CA THR A 588 3.52 -44.93 4.16
C THR A 588 3.60 -46.05 5.21
N GLN A 589 3.11 -45.84 6.45
CA GLN A 589 2.39 -46.87 7.24
C GLN A 589 1.61 -46.35 8.48
N LEU A 590 0.42 -46.93 8.69
CA LEU A 590 -0.60 -46.78 9.75
C LEU A 590 -0.53 -47.96 10.74
N PHE A 591 -0.85 -47.81 12.05
CA PHE A 591 -1.32 -48.85 13.01
C PHE A 591 -1.75 -48.21 14.36
N ASP A 592 -2.58 -48.75 15.27
CA ASP A 592 -3.85 -49.52 15.37
C ASP A 592 -4.23 -49.48 16.88
N VAL A 593 -5.53 -49.44 17.22
CA VAL A 593 -6.08 -49.13 18.55
C VAL A 593 -6.86 -50.34 19.10
N SER A 594 -6.25 -51.19 19.93
CA SER A 594 -7.00 -52.21 20.67
C SER A 594 -6.36 -52.64 22.01
N LYS A 595 -7.03 -52.27 23.13
CA LYS A 595 -7.36 -53.11 24.32
C LYS A 595 -7.89 -52.24 25.50
N LYS A 596 -9.10 -52.56 25.98
CA LYS A 596 -9.89 -51.88 27.05
C LYS A 596 -9.75 -52.58 28.42
N SER A 597 -9.90 -51.83 29.53
CA SER A 597 -10.49 -52.32 30.81
C SER A 597 -10.93 -51.16 31.75
N THR A 598 -12.04 -51.38 32.47
CA THR A 598 -12.89 -50.41 33.20
C THR A 598 -12.40 -49.98 34.62
N VAL A 599 -13.01 -48.90 35.11
CA VAL A 599 -12.71 -47.97 36.23
C VAL A 599 -13.12 -48.44 37.64
N GLY A 600 -12.34 -48.01 38.66
CA GLY A 600 -12.76 -47.84 40.05
C GLY A 600 -12.18 -46.55 40.65
N ILE A 601 -13.02 -45.72 41.28
CA ILE A 601 -12.67 -44.40 41.84
C ILE A 601 -12.47 -44.54 43.35
N GLY A 602 -11.29 -44.18 43.85
CA GLY A 602 -10.98 -44.03 45.27
C GLY A 602 -10.36 -42.67 45.54
N PHE A 603 -10.96 -41.89 46.43
CA PHE A 603 -10.45 -40.60 46.87
C PHE A 603 -9.53 -40.79 48.06
N ASN A 604 -8.32 -40.24 48.02
CA ASN A 604 -7.50 -40.07 49.20
C ASN A 604 -6.97 -38.63 49.26
N SER A 605 -7.15 -38.00 50.41
CA SER A 605 -6.88 -36.60 50.68
C SER A 605 -5.39 -36.38 50.94
N GLY A 606 -4.73 -35.56 50.11
CA GLY A 606 -3.38 -35.09 50.37
C GLY A 606 -2.77 -34.36 49.18
N THR A 607 -2.90 -33.03 49.17
CA THR A 607 -2.08 -32.05 48.42
C THR A 607 -1.58 -32.50 47.03
N GLY A 608 -2.39 -32.27 46.01
CA GLY A 608 -2.01 -32.47 44.61
C GLY A 608 -3.17 -32.17 43.67
N MET A 609 -2.89 -31.52 42.53
CA MET A 609 -3.88 -31.07 41.54
C MET A 609 -4.88 -32.17 41.15
N MET A 610 -6.18 -31.85 41.18
CA MET A 610 -7.24 -32.71 40.66
C MET A 610 -7.32 -32.58 39.13
N GLY A 611 -6.61 -33.45 38.41
CA GLY A 611 -6.80 -33.61 36.98
C GLY A 611 -8.03 -34.47 36.68
N ILE A 612 -8.93 -34.00 35.82
CA ILE A 612 -9.93 -34.86 35.19
C ILE A 612 -9.20 -35.63 34.07
N LYS A 613 -9.07 -36.95 34.24
CA LYS A 613 -8.45 -37.83 33.24
C LYS A 613 -9.56 -38.59 32.52
N ILE A 614 -9.91 -38.15 31.31
CA ILE A 614 -10.88 -38.84 30.44
C ILE A 614 -10.10 -39.78 29.53
N PHE A 615 -10.38 -41.08 29.59
CA PHE A 615 -9.91 -42.07 28.62
C PHE A 615 -11.11 -42.84 28.07
N GLY A 616 -11.22 -42.89 26.74
CA GLY A 616 -12.19 -43.73 26.05
C GLY A 616 -12.53 -43.21 24.66
N ASN A 617 -12.51 -44.12 23.68
CA ASN A 617 -12.99 -43.91 22.32
C ASN A 617 -14.51 -44.15 22.27
N GLU A 618 -15.20 -43.35 21.45
CA GLU A 618 -16.65 -43.29 21.15
C GLU A 618 -17.47 -42.24 21.91
N PHE A 619 -17.88 -41.18 21.20
CA PHE A 619 -19.21 -40.56 21.36
C PHE A 619 -19.74 -40.09 20.01
N SER A 620 -20.96 -40.54 19.68
CA SER A 620 -21.76 -40.10 18.54
C SER A 620 -22.69 -38.93 18.96
N ALA A 621 -22.66 -37.82 18.23
CA ALA A 621 -23.54 -36.68 18.47
C ALA A 621 -25.01 -37.00 18.12
N SER A 622 -25.95 -36.67 18.99
CA SER A 622 -27.39 -36.96 18.81
C SER A 622 -28.25 -35.77 18.34
N SER A 623 -27.66 -34.74 17.72
CA SER A 623 -28.42 -33.77 16.90
C SER A 623 -27.52 -32.93 15.99
N THR A 624 -28.09 -32.40 14.90
CA THR A 624 -27.43 -31.68 13.79
C THR A 624 -26.77 -30.34 14.15
N SER A 625 -26.67 -29.98 15.43
CA SER A 625 -25.95 -28.79 15.90
C SER A 625 -24.82 -29.06 16.90
N GLY A 626 -24.52 -30.32 17.24
CA GLY A 626 -23.24 -30.71 17.86
C GLY A 626 -22.92 -30.12 19.25
N ALA A 627 -23.90 -29.71 20.06
CA ALA A 627 -23.66 -29.20 21.41
C ALA A 627 -23.59 -30.33 22.46
N LEU A 628 -22.51 -30.36 23.26
CA LEU A 628 -22.36 -31.18 24.46
C LEU A 628 -22.96 -30.42 25.67
N THR A 629 -23.96 -30.98 26.33
CA THR A 629 -24.55 -30.40 27.56
C THR A 629 -23.93 -31.06 28.80
N VAL A 630 -23.32 -30.28 29.68
CA VAL A 630 -22.86 -30.72 31.01
C VAL A 630 -23.67 -29.99 32.08
N SER A 631 -24.49 -30.73 32.84
CA SER A 631 -25.19 -30.19 34.02
C SER A 631 -24.39 -30.45 35.29
N LEU A 632 -24.13 -29.40 36.07
CA LEU A 632 -23.60 -29.49 37.42
C LEU A 632 -24.70 -29.06 38.38
N GLU A 633 -25.15 -29.95 39.28
CA GLU A 633 -26.04 -29.54 40.37
C GLU A 633 -25.22 -29.02 41.56
N PRO A 634 -25.60 -27.88 42.17
CA PRO A 634 -24.83 -27.31 43.26
C PRO A 634 -25.19 -28.01 44.58
N SER A 635 -24.27 -28.80 45.11
CA SER A 635 -24.21 -29.05 46.55
C SER A 635 -22.87 -28.52 47.09
N SER A 636 -22.94 -27.32 47.66
CA SER A 636 -21.94 -26.68 48.53
C SER A 636 -20.47 -26.76 48.08
N LEU A 637 -20.04 -25.77 47.28
CA LEU A 637 -18.63 -25.43 47.11
C LEU A 637 -18.42 -23.95 47.44
N SER A 638 -17.78 -23.68 48.57
CA SER A 638 -17.21 -22.38 48.94
C SER A 638 -15.73 -22.40 48.57
N GLY A 639 -15.41 -22.13 47.31
CA GLY A 639 -14.03 -22.03 46.85
C GLY A 639 -13.94 -21.83 45.34
N SER A 640 -13.16 -20.84 44.91
CA SER A 640 -12.87 -20.56 43.49
C SER A 640 -11.91 -21.62 42.95
N GLY A 641 -12.38 -22.47 42.03
CA GLY A 641 -11.56 -23.46 41.32
C GLY A 641 -11.60 -23.26 39.81
N TRP A 642 -10.50 -23.57 39.12
CA TRP A 642 -10.40 -23.50 37.66
C TRP A 642 -10.77 -24.84 37.02
N LEU A 643 -11.63 -24.82 35.99
CA LEU A 643 -11.82 -25.95 35.06
C LEU A 643 -10.76 -25.85 33.97
N ALA A 644 -9.82 -26.79 33.93
CA ALA A 644 -8.85 -26.92 32.83
C ALA A 644 -9.10 -28.23 32.06
N GLY A 645 -9.07 -28.18 30.72
CA GLY A 645 -8.99 -29.38 29.88
C GLY A 645 -10.14 -29.68 28.92
N LEU A 646 -11.00 -28.70 28.56
CA LEU A 646 -11.93 -28.84 27.44
C LEU A 646 -11.39 -28.08 26.23
N THR A 647 -10.98 -28.81 25.19
CA THR A 647 -10.60 -28.22 23.88
C THR A 647 -11.78 -28.39 22.92
N CYS A 648 -12.35 -27.28 22.47
CA CYS A 648 -13.38 -27.26 21.42
C CYS A 648 -12.80 -26.66 20.14
N TYR A 649 -13.05 -27.28 18.99
CA TYR A 649 -12.55 -26.83 17.68
C TYR A 649 -13.40 -25.67 17.06
N ALA A 650 -14.31 -25.09 17.83
CA ALA A 650 -15.06 -23.86 17.54
C ALA A 650 -15.39 -23.13 18.86
N PRO A 651 -15.64 -21.81 18.88
CA PRO A 651 -15.83 -21.06 20.12
C PRO A 651 -17.00 -21.60 20.96
N LEU A 652 -16.76 -21.87 22.25
CA LEU A 652 -17.80 -22.21 23.22
C LEU A 652 -18.68 -20.97 23.50
N GLN A 653 -19.96 -21.06 23.17
CA GLN A 653 -20.96 -20.07 23.58
C GLN A 653 -21.51 -20.44 24.96
N PHE A 654 -21.30 -19.60 25.97
CA PHE A 654 -21.92 -19.76 27.28
C PHE A 654 -23.28 -19.04 27.32
N ARG A 655 -24.24 -19.63 28.04
CA ARG A 655 -25.51 -18.98 28.41
C ARG A 655 -25.68 -19.11 29.92
N THR A 656 -25.85 -18.01 30.63
CA THR A 656 -26.21 -18.03 32.05
C THR A 656 -27.72 -17.88 32.18
N THR A 657 -28.37 -18.76 32.92
CA THR A 657 -29.77 -18.57 33.33
C THR A 657 -29.80 -17.78 34.64
N SER A 658 -30.23 -16.52 34.60
CA SER A 658 -30.82 -15.88 35.79
C SER A 658 -32.31 -15.66 35.52
N ASN A 659 -33.17 -16.33 36.28
CA ASN A 659 -34.64 -16.17 36.25
C ASN A 659 -35.32 -16.36 34.88
N GLY A 660 -34.98 -17.42 34.15
CA GLY A 660 -35.87 -18.00 33.13
C GLY A 660 -36.10 -17.22 31.84
N ALA A 661 -35.42 -16.08 31.60
CA ALA A 661 -35.45 -15.37 30.32
C ALA A 661 -34.04 -15.22 29.73
N PHE A 662 -33.89 -15.51 28.43
CA PHE A 662 -32.64 -15.31 27.69
C PHE A 662 -32.36 -13.81 27.54
N SER A 663 -31.28 -13.31 28.16
CA SER A 663 -30.73 -11.99 27.84
C SER A 663 -29.42 -12.14 27.04
N SER A 664 -29.17 -11.12 26.21
CA SER A 664 -28.20 -10.98 25.11
C SER A 664 -26.98 -11.91 25.04
N VAL A 665 -26.65 -12.34 23.81
CA VAL A 665 -25.35 -12.89 23.43
C VAL A 665 -24.26 -11.84 23.68
N GLY A 666 -23.51 -11.99 24.77
CA GLY A 666 -22.24 -11.31 24.96
C GLY A 666 -21.13 -12.10 24.27
N ILE A 667 -20.50 -11.50 23.26
CA ILE A 667 -19.19 -11.98 22.79
C ILE A 667 -18.18 -11.49 23.82
N TRP A 668 -17.51 -12.39 24.52
CA TRP A 668 -16.32 -12.00 25.27
C TRP A 668 -15.20 -11.79 24.25
N GLU A 669 -15.07 -10.57 23.73
CA GLU A 669 -13.81 -10.09 23.17
C GLU A 669 -12.84 -9.94 24.34
N ASN A 670 -12.10 -11.00 24.67
CA ASN A 670 -11.00 -10.85 25.59
C ASN A 670 -9.83 -10.39 24.74
N GLY A 671 -9.56 -9.07 24.75
CA GLY A 671 -8.35 -8.44 24.22
C GLY A 671 -7.09 -8.86 24.97
N ASN A 672 -6.90 -10.16 25.22
CA ASN A 672 -5.78 -10.71 25.95
C ASN A 672 -4.82 -11.40 24.98
N ASN A 673 -3.62 -10.84 24.91
CA ASN A 673 -2.43 -11.45 24.33
C ASN A 673 -2.34 -12.93 24.69
N PHE A 674 -2.14 -13.81 23.71
CA PHE A 674 -1.98 -15.27 23.88
C PHE A 674 -0.73 -15.69 24.67
N PHE A 675 -0.02 -14.74 25.28
CA PHE A 675 1.14 -14.98 26.11
C PHE A 675 0.86 -14.42 27.49
N SER A 676 0.54 -15.30 28.44
CA SER A 676 0.50 -14.90 29.84
C SER A 676 1.91 -14.71 30.41
N ASN A 677 2.92 -15.42 29.89
CA ASN A 677 4.34 -15.29 30.22
C ASN A 677 5.21 -16.01 29.15
N ALA A 678 6.12 -15.30 28.46
CA ALA A 678 7.14 -15.89 27.57
C ALA A 678 8.56 -15.48 28.01
N THR A 679 9.57 -16.33 27.83
CA THR A 679 10.97 -15.93 28.04
C THR A 679 11.72 -15.93 26.72
N ILE A 680 12.66 -15.01 26.57
CA ILE A 680 13.39 -14.77 25.32
C ILE A 680 14.83 -15.15 25.57
N LYS A 681 15.33 -16.15 24.83
CA LYS A 681 16.71 -16.62 24.93
C LYS A 681 17.50 -16.21 23.70
N ILE A 682 18.61 -15.52 23.91
CA ILE A 682 19.58 -15.18 22.87
C ILE A 682 20.88 -15.91 23.19
N ASP A 683 21.34 -16.74 22.26
CA ASP A 683 22.64 -17.42 22.33
C ASP A 683 23.68 -16.55 21.59
N TYR A 684 24.90 -16.47 22.13
CA TYR A 684 26.02 -15.69 21.58
C TYR A 684 27.33 -16.48 21.60
N ILE A 685 28.23 -16.13 20.67
CA ILE A 685 29.49 -16.82 20.40
C ILE A 685 30.71 -15.90 20.61
N ASN A 686 31.90 -16.47 20.52
CA ASN A 686 33.15 -15.78 20.81
C ASN A 686 33.43 -14.61 19.85
N GLY A 687 32.84 -14.63 18.65
CA GLY A 687 32.90 -13.54 17.68
C GLY A 687 32.10 -12.29 18.06
N ASP A 688 31.19 -12.39 19.05
CA ASP A 688 30.27 -11.32 19.44
C ASP A 688 30.88 -10.36 20.49
N GLY A 689 32.12 -10.58 20.92
CA GLY A 689 32.88 -9.65 21.76
C GLY A 689 32.38 -9.48 23.20
N VAL A 690 31.68 -10.47 23.76
CA VAL A 690 31.11 -10.42 25.11
C VAL A 690 32.18 -10.60 26.19
N ASN A 691 32.77 -9.51 26.67
CA ASN A 691 33.87 -9.55 27.66
C ASN A 691 33.40 -9.60 29.14
N ALA A 692 32.17 -9.18 29.42
CA ALA A 692 31.62 -9.09 30.79
C ALA A 692 30.16 -9.57 30.83
N PRO A 693 29.91 -10.89 30.72
CA PRO A 693 28.56 -11.45 30.54
C PRO A 693 27.61 -11.18 31.72
N ALA A 694 28.15 -10.99 32.92
CA ALA A 694 27.40 -10.58 34.11
C ALA A 694 26.68 -9.22 33.93
N ASN A 695 27.19 -8.37 33.04
CA ASN A 695 26.66 -7.04 32.75
C ASN A 695 25.70 -7.05 31.55
N LEU A 696 25.50 -8.17 30.84
CA LEU A 696 24.62 -8.19 29.67
C LEU A 696 23.15 -8.31 30.11
N ARG A 697 22.26 -7.49 29.56
CA ARG A 697 20.81 -7.50 29.79
C ARG A 697 20.04 -7.45 28.47
N LEU A 698 18.83 -8.03 28.48
CA LEU A 698 17.85 -7.84 27.41
C LEU A 698 16.95 -6.66 27.75
N VAL A 699 16.69 -5.80 26.77
CA VAL A 699 15.89 -4.58 26.92
C VAL A 699 14.81 -4.58 25.84
N ASN A 700 13.59 -4.17 26.20
CA ASN A 700 12.43 -4.11 25.33
C ASN A 700 11.93 -2.67 25.19
N ASP A 701 11.60 -2.23 23.99
CA ASP A 701 10.88 -0.98 23.75
C ASP A 701 9.38 -1.20 23.99
N ASN A 702 8.81 -0.51 24.98
CA ASN A 702 7.38 -0.57 25.27
C ASN A 702 6.55 0.50 24.52
N GLY A 703 7.17 1.20 23.56
CA GLY A 703 6.55 2.26 22.75
C GLY A 703 6.65 3.66 23.35
N SER A 704 7.30 3.81 24.51
CA SER A 704 7.60 5.11 25.12
C SER A 704 8.99 5.16 25.76
N ASN A 705 9.50 4.04 26.27
CA ASN A 705 10.82 3.92 26.89
C ASN A 705 11.43 2.53 26.65
N TRP A 706 12.76 2.45 26.76
CA TRP A 706 13.49 1.18 26.82
C TRP A 706 13.48 0.63 28.25
N VAL A 707 12.92 -0.56 28.45
CA VAL A 707 12.77 -1.20 29.76
C VAL A 707 13.55 -2.50 29.79
N SER A 708 14.40 -2.68 30.80
CA SER A 708 15.11 -3.95 30.99
C SER A 708 14.13 -5.07 31.27
N ILE A 709 14.15 -6.11 30.44
CA ILE A 709 13.38 -7.34 30.62
C ILE A 709 14.21 -8.46 31.25
N GLY A 710 15.38 -8.12 31.80
CA GLY A 710 16.22 -9.01 32.60
C GLY A 710 17.13 -9.94 31.80
N GLY A 711 17.53 -11.04 32.46
CA GLY A 711 18.52 -12.00 31.97
C GLY A 711 19.95 -11.68 32.39
N VAL A 712 20.82 -12.67 32.39
CA VAL A 712 22.26 -12.49 32.63
C VAL A 712 23.00 -13.37 31.62
N GLY A 713 24.04 -12.83 30.99
CA GLY A 713 24.89 -13.63 30.11
C GLY A 713 25.58 -14.75 30.91
N THR A 714 25.58 -15.97 30.38
CA THR A 714 26.12 -17.14 31.09
C THR A 714 27.63 -17.35 30.97
N SER A 715 28.32 -16.80 29.95
CA SER A 715 29.79 -16.92 29.82
C SER A 715 30.40 -15.87 28.89
N ALA A 716 31.71 -15.66 28.91
CA ALA A 716 32.38 -14.66 28.06
C ALA A 716 32.76 -15.18 26.66
N SER A 717 32.58 -16.48 26.38
CA SER A 717 33.08 -17.11 25.14
C SER A 717 31.98 -17.79 24.33
N PHE A 718 31.15 -18.59 24.98
CA PHE A 718 29.94 -19.18 24.40
C PHE A 718 28.87 -19.17 25.48
N GLY A 719 27.86 -18.35 25.30
CA GLY A 719 26.90 -18.09 26.35
C GLY A 719 25.53 -17.82 25.80
N SER A 720 24.60 -17.64 26.73
CA SER A 720 23.22 -17.32 26.44
C SER A 720 22.72 -16.30 27.44
N ILE A 721 21.73 -15.53 27.05
CA ILE A 721 20.98 -14.67 27.95
C ILE A 721 19.50 -14.97 27.79
N THR A 722 18.82 -15.24 28.91
CA THR A 722 17.38 -15.53 28.93
C THR A 722 16.66 -14.44 29.70
N SER A 723 15.68 -13.77 29.10
CA SER A 723 14.89 -12.73 29.76
C SER A 723 14.06 -13.30 30.92
N ASN A 724 13.59 -12.41 31.78
CA ASN A 724 12.45 -12.72 32.63
C ASN A 724 11.19 -12.91 31.76
N ALA A 725 10.11 -13.41 32.37
CA ALA A 725 8.84 -13.55 31.68
C ALA A 725 8.33 -12.19 31.17
N VAL A 726 8.04 -12.10 29.88
CA VAL A 726 7.44 -10.95 29.21
C VAL A 726 5.98 -11.24 28.87
N THR A 727 5.16 -10.19 28.97
CA THR A 727 3.70 -10.23 28.75
C THR A 727 3.27 -9.41 27.53
N ALA A 728 4.22 -8.73 26.88
CA ALA A 728 4.05 -7.97 25.65
C ALA A 728 5.35 -7.99 24.82
N PHE A 729 5.21 -8.05 23.49
CA PHE A 729 6.34 -8.02 22.55
C PHE A 729 6.60 -6.59 22.03
N GLY A 730 7.87 -6.25 21.87
CA GLY A 730 8.38 -5.00 21.30
C GLY A 730 9.76 -5.22 20.67
N ASP A 731 10.44 -4.14 20.27
CA ASP A 731 11.82 -4.23 19.76
C ASP A 731 12.76 -4.61 20.91
N ILE A 732 13.61 -5.63 20.70
CA ILE A 732 14.50 -6.17 21.73
C ILE A 732 15.96 -5.99 21.34
N VAL A 733 16.76 -5.47 22.27
CA VAL A 733 18.19 -5.24 22.08
C VAL A 733 19.01 -5.82 23.24
N LEU A 734 20.29 -6.10 22.97
CA LEU A 734 21.29 -6.40 23.97
C LEU A 734 21.91 -5.10 24.47
N ALA A 735 21.94 -4.91 25.79
CA ALA A 735 22.56 -3.75 26.42
C ALA A 735 23.48 -4.16 27.58
N ASN A 736 24.52 -3.36 27.83
CA ASN A 736 25.36 -3.49 29.03
C ASN A 736 24.71 -2.76 30.22
N LEU A 737 24.78 -3.34 31.41
CA LEU A 737 24.39 -2.76 32.69
C LEU A 737 25.36 -1.62 33.05
N GLY A 738 25.08 -0.43 32.54
CA GLY A 738 25.34 0.79 33.30
C GLY A 738 24.24 0.87 34.37
N ILE A 739 24.60 0.73 35.64
CA ILE A 739 23.66 0.62 36.76
C ILE A 739 23.03 1.99 37.10
N GLU A 740 22.25 2.56 36.19
CA GLU A 740 21.46 3.75 36.49
C GLU A 740 20.17 3.37 37.21
N GLN A 741 20.25 3.18 38.54
CA GLN A 741 19.03 3.12 39.34
C GLN A 741 18.30 4.45 39.20
N THR A 742 17.10 4.40 38.60
CA THR A 742 16.23 5.58 38.54
C THR A 742 15.67 5.84 39.94
N ILE A 743 16.06 6.96 40.53
CA ILE A 743 15.64 7.40 41.85
C ILE A 743 14.90 8.73 41.68
N THR A 744 13.62 8.74 42.05
CA THR A 744 12.72 9.88 41.82
C THR A 744 12.52 10.66 43.12
N TRP A 745 12.71 11.99 43.06
CA TRP A 745 12.44 12.87 44.19
C TRP A 745 10.93 13.04 44.40
N ASN A 746 10.44 12.78 45.60
CA ASN A 746 9.07 13.10 46.01
C ASN A 746 9.05 14.21 47.08
N GLY A 747 10.15 14.42 47.82
CA GLY A 747 10.26 15.45 48.86
C GLY A 747 9.26 15.29 50.00
N SER A 748 8.75 14.08 50.23
CA SER A 748 7.61 13.82 51.13
C SER A 748 7.88 14.13 52.61
N THR A 749 9.15 14.16 53.02
CA THR A 749 9.56 14.34 54.43
C THR A 749 10.22 15.71 54.68
N SER A 750 11.09 16.18 53.78
CA SER A 750 11.82 17.44 53.92
C SER A 750 12.42 17.90 52.58
N ASN A 751 13.14 19.03 52.58
CA ASN A 751 13.93 19.48 51.44
C ASN A 751 15.34 18.87 51.37
N ASN A 752 15.78 18.09 52.37
CA ASN A 752 17.17 17.63 52.43
C ASN A 752 17.42 16.45 51.46
N TRP A 753 18.33 16.64 50.49
CA TRP A 753 18.73 15.65 49.49
C TRP A 753 19.14 14.30 50.12
N ASN A 754 19.74 14.33 51.30
CA ASN A 754 20.27 13.13 51.97
C ASN A 754 19.24 12.37 52.82
N THR A 755 17.98 12.79 52.86
CA THR A 755 16.92 12.07 53.57
C THR A 755 16.31 11.01 52.65
N ALA A 756 16.58 9.73 52.93
CA ALA A 756 16.18 8.60 52.08
C ALA A 756 14.67 8.53 51.79
N SER A 757 13.81 8.92 52.75
CA SER A 757 12.35 8.92 52.58
C SER A 757 11.83 9.98 51.60
N ASN A 758 12.65 10.96 51.20
CA ASN A 758 12.31 11.93 50.14
C ASN A 758 12.45 11.35 48.72
N TRP A 759 12.91 10.11 48.59
CA TRP A 759 13.17 9.44 47.32
C TRP A 759 12.25 8.24 47.10
N THR A 760 12.04 7.87 45.84
CA THR A 760 11.34 6.65 45.43
C THR A 760 12.22 5.88 44.43
N PRO A 761 12.68 4.66 44.77
CA PRO A 761 12.56 3.99 46.08
C PRO A 761 13.25 4.80 47.20
N ALA A 762 12.93 4.51 48.47
CA ALA A 762 13.37 5.27 49.66
C ALA A 762 14.86 5.10 49.97
N THR A 763 15.71 5.57 49.06
CA THR A 763 17.17 5.42 49.03
C THR A 763 17.78 6.71 48.50
N VAL A 764 18.85 7.19 49.14
CA VAL A 764 19.58 8.39 48.70
C VAL A 764 20.36 8.08 47.41
N PRO A 765 20.40 9.00 46.42
CA PRO A 765 21.18 8.85 45.21
C PRO A 765 22.67 8.59 45.45
N VAL A 766 23.24 7.72 44.62
CA VAL A 766 24.65 7.35 44.61
C VAL A 766 25.31 7.75 43.27
N PRO A 767 26.64 7.70 43.12
CA PRO A 767 27.32 8.12 41.88
C PRO A 767 26.86 7.46 40.58
N ALA A 768 26.25 6.27 40.67
CA ALA A 768 25.69 5.58 39.51
C ALA A 768 24.21 5.93 39.24
N SER A 769 23.54 6.72 40.08
CA SER A 769 22.08 6.95 40.00
C SER A 769 21.67 7.84 38.83
N LEU A 770 20.53 7.51 38.20
CA LEU A 770 19.73 8.41 37.38
C LEU A 770 18.71 9.09 38.29
N VAL A 771 18.87 10.40 38.48
CA VAL A 771 18.01 11.18 39.36
C VAL A 771 16.93 11.89 38.54
N VAL A 772 15.67 11.71 38.94
CA VAL A 772 14.53 12.43 38.36
C VAL A 772 13.88 13.30 39.41
N ILE A 773 13.74 14.59 39.13
CA ILE A 773 12.89 15.51 39.89
C ILE A 773 11.67 15.82 39.01
N PRO A 774 10.52 15.16 39.25
CA PRO A 774 9.41 15.09 38.31
C PRO A 774 8.58 16.38 38.27
N ALA A 775 7.83 16.58 37.18
CA ALA A 775 6.97 17.75 36.99
C ALA A 775 5.80 17.81 38.02
N THR A 776 5.41 16.69 38.63
CA THR A 776 4.30 16.59 39.60
C THR A 776 4.67 15.68 40.76
N GLY A 777 4.04 15.86 41.92
CA GLY A 777 4.24 14.97 43.08
C GLY A 777 5.44 15.31 43.97
N VAL A 778 6.09 16.46 43.74
CA VAL A 778 7.14 17.00 44.63
C VAL A 778 6.50 17.92 45.66
N THR A 779 6.63 17.58 46.95
CA THR A 779 6.05 18.36 48.06
C THR A 779 7.02 19.36 48.69
N ASN A 780 8.33 19.06 48.70
CA ASN A 780 9.39 19.97 49.11
C ASN A 780 10.47 19.98 48.03
N GLU A 781 10.95 21.16 47.63
CA GLU A 781 12.00 21.27 46.60
C GLU A 781 13.36 20.82 47.15
N PRO A 782 14.15 20.05 46.38
CA PRO A 782 15.40 19.47 46.86
C PRO A 782 16.49 20.51 47.12
N SER A 783 17.20 20.30 48.22
CA SER A 783 18.31 21.12 48.68
C SER A 783 19.50 20.21 49.01
N LEU A 784 20.63 20.43 48.34
CA LEU A 784 21.88 19.70 48.50
C LEU A 784 22.81 20.43 49.49
N PRO A 785 23.04 19.89 50.70
CA PRO A 785 23.86 20.56 51.73
C PRO A 785 25.37 20.30 51.62
N THR A 786 25.77 19.24 50.91
CA THR A 786 27.17 18.76 50.78
C THR A 786 27.41 18.22 49.38
N SER A 787 28.67 18.16 48.92
CA SER A 787 29.01 17.60 47.61
C SER A 787 28.48 16.19 47.41
N THR A 788 28.02 15.87 46.20
CA THR A 788 27.46 14.56 45.82
C THR A 788 27.73 14.29 44.35
N SER A 789 27.87 13.02 43.98
CA SER A 789 28.00 12.61 42.58
C SER A 789 26.84 11.72 42.15
N ILE A 790 26.44 11.84 40.89
CA ILE A 790 25.38 11.06 40.23
C ILE A 790 25.75 10.77 38.76
N ALA A 791 25.00 9.87 38.11
CA ALA A 791 25.21 9.56 36.70
C ALA A 791 24.41 10.51 35.80
N VAL A 792 23.11 10.64 36.02
CA VAL A 792 22.23 11.45 35.18
C VAL A 792 21.32 12.30 36.06
N LEU A 793 21.03 13.52 35.62
CA LEU A 793 20.01 14.37 36.24
C LEU A 793 18.94 14.77 35.22
N ILE A 794 17.68 14.53 35.57
CA ILE A 794 16.51 15.04 34.88
C ILE A 794 15.74 15.95 35.84
N LEU A 795 15.73 17.25 35.56
CA LEU A 795 14.98 18.27 36.29
C LEU A 795 13.86 18.79 35.38
N GLU A 796 12.61 18.46 35.71
CA GLU A 796 11.44 18.85 34.90
C GLU A 796 10.99 20.30 35.16
N THR A 797 10.13 20.83 34.28
CA THR A 797 9.68 22.23 34.30
C THR A 797 9.03 22.62 35.63
N GLY A 798 9.36 23.81 36.14
CA GLY A 798 8.79 24.37 37.37
C GLY A 798 9.41 23.88 38.67
N ARG A 799 10.49 23.10 38.61
CA ARG A 799 11.22 22.56 39.77
C ARG A 799 12.48 23.35 40.10
N VAL A 800 12.88 23.35 41.37
CA VAL A 800 14.06 24.07 41.86
C VAL A 800 14.98 23.12 42.63
N LEU A 801 16.23 22.99 42.18
CA LEU A 801 17.29 22.31 42.93
C LEU A 801 18.26 23.35 43.49
N THR A 802 18.34 23.44 44.82
CA THR A 802 19.27 24.36 45.49
C THR A 802 20.54 23.64 45.93
N ILE A 803 21.70 24.07 45.46
CA ILE A 803 23.02 23.59 45.90
C ILE A 803 23.58 24.63 46.88
N ASN A 804 23.47 24.35 48.18
CA ASN A 804 23.82 25.33 49.21
C ASN A 804 25.34 25.55 49.28
N ASN A 805 26.11 24.46 49.45
CA ASN A 805 27.58 24.44 49.54
C ASN A 805 28.10 23.14 48.90
N GLY A 806 29.25 23.19 48.21
CA GLY A 806 29.88 22.03 47.58
C GLY A 806 29.55 21.83 46.10
N THR A 807 29.78 20.63 45.57
CA THR A 807 29.66 20.31 44.13
C THR A 807 28.69 19.16 43.87
N LEU A 808 27.77 19.34 42.92
CA LEU A 808 27.01 18.25 42.32
C LEU A 808 27.74 17.75 41.06
N THR A 809 28.42 16.61 41.15
CA THR A 809 29.15 16.03 40.02
C THR A 809 28.27 15.07 39.22
N ILE A 810 28.13 15.30 37.91
CA ILE A 810 27.31 14.51 37.00
C ILE A 810 28.22 13.83 35.97
N THR A 811 28.19 12.50 35.96
CA THR A 811 29.05 11.65 35.11
C THR A 811 28.34 11.17 33.83
N GLY A 812 27.23 11.79 33.46
CA GLY A 812 26.40 11.43 32.31
C GLY A 812 25.53 12.61 31.91
N ASN A 813 24.42 12.39 31.22
CA ASN A 813 23.63 13.47 30.64
C ASN A 813 22.93 14.36 31.69
N LEU A 814 22.74 15.63 31.34
CA LEU A 814 21.96 16.60 32.11
C LEU A 814 20.78 17.08 31.27
N VAL A 815 19.56 16.81 31.76
CA VAL A 815 18.31 17.35 31.20
C VAL A 815 17.75 18.36 32.21
N ASN A 816 17.88 19.66 31.95
CA ASN A 816 17.39 20.71 32.83
C ASN A 816 16.30 21.55 32.16
N LYS A 817 15.07 21.44 32.65
CA LYS A 817 13.91 22.27 32.28
C LYS A 817 13.44 23.19 33.42
N GLY A 818 14.08 23.09 34.60
CA GLY A 818 13.77 23.86 35.81
C GLY A 818 14.89 24.84 36.20
N THR A 819 15.10 25.05 37.49
CA THR A 819 16.11 25.98 38.01
C THR A 819 17.08 25.27 38.96
N ILE A 820 18.39 25.34 38.66
CA ILE A 820 19.47 24.93 39.58
C ILE A 820 20.12 26.21 40.13
N ASN A 821 20.06 26.43 41.45
CA ASN A 821 20.51 27.68 42.09
C ASN A 821 21.31 27.42 43.37
N GLY A 822 21.85 28.46 44.01
CA GLY A 822 22.60 28.40 45.26
C GLY A 822 24.08 28.74 45.12
N ASN A 823 24.84 28.69 46.22
CA ASN A 823 26.24 29.11 46.26
C ASN A 823 27.24 27.99 45.89
N GLY A 824 26.77 26.75 45.66
CA GLY A 824 27.59 25.63 45.20
C GLY A 824 27.66 25.49 43.67
N VAL A 825 28.41 24.49 43.19
CA VAL A 825 28.74 24.28 41.76
C VAL A 825 28.07 23.02 41.21
N THR A 826 27.56 23.08 39.98
CA THR A 826 27.22 21.89 39.18
C THR A 826 28.41 21.55 38.30
N GLU A 827 28.93 20.33 38.37
CA GLU A 827 30.11 19.90 37.63
C GLU A 827 29.80 18.70 36.73
N LEU A 828 30.18 18.74 35.45
CA LEU A 828 30.06 17.61 34.52
C LEU A 828 31.44 17.00 34.24
N THR A 829 31.68 15.73 34.59
CA THR A 829 33.01 15.08 34.50
C THR A 829 32.94 13.66 33.93
N THR A 830 33.50 13.40 32.73
CA THR A 830 33.80 12.04 32.20
C THR A 830 34.80 12.06 31.04
N SER A 831 35.22 10.87 30.59
CA SER A 831 36.04 10.61 29.40
C SER A 831 35.29 10.56 28.05
N ILE A 832 33.96 10.71 28.02
CA ILE A 832 33.11 10.66 26.79
C ILE A 832 32.18 11.89 26.69
N SER A 833 31.58 12.14 25.52
CA SER A 833 30.78 13.34 25.25
C SER A 833 29.52 13.48 26.13
N HIS A 834 29.21 14.69 26.59
CA HIS A 834 27.98 15.03 27.33
C HIS A 834 26.92 15.70 26.44
N ALA A 835 25.63 15.40 26.68
CA ALA A 835 24.51 16.19 26.17
C ALA A 835 23.84 16.99 27.29
N ILE A 836 23.82 18.32 27.15
CA ILE A 836 23.03 19.22 28.00
C ILE A 836 21.79 19.65 27.20
N THR A 837 20.60 19.33 27.70
CA THR A 837 19.34 19.61 27.01
C THR A 837 18.29 20.18 27.95
N GLY A 838 17.30 20.91 27.40
CA GLY A 838 16.23 21.55 28.16
C GLY A 838 16.36 23.09 28.25
N THR A 839 15.30 23.74 28.75
CA THR A 839 15.14 25.22 28.76
C THR A 839 15.35 25.85 30.14
N GLY A 840 15.94 25.11 31.08
CA GLY A 840 16.14 25.55 32.46
C GLY A 840 17.35 26.47 32.67
N SER A 841 17.45 27.07 33.86
CA SER A 841 18.58 27.92 34.27
C SER A 841 19.50 27.25 35.28
N ILE A 842 20.80 27.54 35.24
CA ILE A 842 21.83 27.04 36.17
C ILE A 842 22.69 28.23 36.64
N ALA A 843 22.87 28.40 37.95
CA ALA A 843 23.62 29.51 38.53
C ALA A 843 25.15 29.36 38.42
N ASN A 844 25.70 28.18 38.75
CA ASN A 844 27.15 27.91 38.68
C ASN A 844 27.39 26.56 37.99
N LEU A 845 28.03 26.56 36.81
CA LEU A 845 28.29 25.37 36.00
C LEU A 845 29.77 25.27 35.60
N THR A 846 30.37 24.10 35.86
CA THR A 846 31.72 23.73 35.39
C THR A 846 31.62 22.50 34.50
N ILE A 847 32.25 22.54 33.31
CA ILE A 847 32.27 21.42 32.37
C ILE A 847 33.72 20.94 32.22
N ASN A 848 33.99 19.74 32.72
CA ASN A 848 35.29 19.09 32.72
C ASN A 848 35.22 17.78 31.89
N SER A 849 34.99 17.91 30.58
CA SER A 849 34.89 16.80 29.62
C SER A 849 35.58 17.08 28.27
N ASN A 850 35.88 16.03 27.50
CA ASN A 850 36.61 16.13 26.22
C ASN A 850 35.76 16.74 25.08
N GLU A 851 34.45 16.50 25.08
CA GLU A 851 33.47 17.06 24.13
C GLU A 851 32.13 17.30 24.87
N ALA A 852 31.46 18.43 24.61
CA ALA A 852 30.14 18.73 25.16
C ALA A 852 29.24 19.37 24.10
N THR A 853 28.02 18.85 23.94
CA THR A 853 27.01 19.41 23.03
C THR A 853 25.91 20.11 23.84
N ILE A 854 25.73 21.42 23.61
CA ILE A 854 24.66 22.22 24.24
C ILE A 854 23.51 22.38 23.24
N GLY A 855 22.34 21.87 23.57
CA GLY A 855 21.14 21.98 22.72
C GLY A 855 20.58 23.41 22.67
N ALA A 856 19.92 23.77 21.56
CA ALA A 856 19.29 25.07 21.40
C ALA A 856 18.15 25.28 22.43
N GLY A 857 18.31 26.26 23.32
CA GLY A 857 17.29 26.66 24.31
C GLY A 857 17.76 26.80 25.77
N ALA A 858 19.00 26.44 26.11
CA ALA A 858 19.56 26.64 27.44
C ALA A 858 20.00 28.10 27.65
N SER A 859 19.57 28.76 28.74
CA SER A 859 19.97 30.13 29.09
C SER A 859 20.79 30.18 30.38
N HIS A 860 21.98 30.77 30.33
CA HIS A 860 22.84 31.04 31.50
C HIS A 860 22.66 32.49 32.01
N ARG A 861 22.79 32.71 33.31
CA ARG A 861 22.65 34.04 33.96
C ARG A 861 24.02 34.42 34.55
N GLU A 862 24.66 35.47 34.05
CA GLU A 862 25.97 35.93 34.54
C GLU A 862 25.83 36.72 35.85
N GLU A 863 26.58 36.34 36.88
CA GLU A 863 27.11 37.30 37.86
C GLU A 863 28.63 37.16 37.96
N ALA A 864 29.27 38.31 38.09
CA ALA A 864 30.69 38.52 37.88
C ALA A 864 31.56 37.65 38.79
N ASN A 865 32.42 36.84 38.15
CA ASN A 865 33.78 36.43 38.55
C ASN A 865 34.01 34.94 38.22
N TRP A 866 34.67 34.63 37.07
CA TRP A 866 35.95 33.88 36.99
C TRP A 866 36.34 33.40 35.57
N SER A 867 37.63 33.07 35.48
CA SER A 867 38.50 32.74 34.33
C SER A 867 38.20 31.39 33.67
N PHE A 868 38.23 31.37 32.33
CA PHE A 868 38.26 30.14 31.53
C PHE A 868 39.73 29.79 31.17
N GLU A 869 40.26 28.66 31.65
CA GLU A 869 41.51 28.09 31.14
C GLU A 869 41.16 26.96 30.15
N LEU A 870 41.09 27.30 28.87
CA LEU A 870 40.79 26.34 27.79
C LEU A 870 42.05 25.53 27.45
N LYS A 871 42.22 24.34 28.03
CA LYS A 871 43.21 23.35 27.58
C LYS A 871 42.54 22.33 26.67
N THR A 872 42.47 22.62 25.37
CA THR A 872 42.18 21.59 24.35
C THR A 872 42.87 21.94 23.04
N VAL A 873 43.72 21.03 22.55
CA VAL A 873 44.38 21.09 21.25
C VAL A 873 43.31 20.85 20.17
N ILE A 874 43.04 21.85 19.33
CA ILE A 874 42.11 21.73 18.20
C ILE A 874 42.90 21.33 16.95
N GLU A 875 42.90 20.05 16.60
CA GLU A 875 43.19 19.60 15.23
C GLU A 875 41.90 19.09 14.57
N THR A 876 41.11 19.99 13.99
CA THR A 876 40.18 19.63 12.91
C THR A 876 40.18 20.69 11.80
N LYS A 877 40.34 20.21 10.56
CA LYS A 877 40.23 21.01 9.33
C LYS A 877 38.76 21.47 9.16
N ASN A 878 38.57 22.78 8.99
CA ASN A 878 37.33 23.54 8.73
C ASN A 878 36.45 23.91 9.94
N PRO A 879 36.56 25.13 10.48
CA PRO A 879 35.54 25.69 11.36
C PRO A 879 34.34 26.14 10.51
N LYS A 880 33.16 25.53 10.69
CA LYS A 880 31.92 25.96 10.02
C LYS A 880 30.90 26.51 11.00
N ALA A 881 30.49 27.75 10.74
CA ALA A 881 29.22 28.42 11.08
C ALA A 881 28.76 28.58 12.55
N TRP A 882 28.95 27.61 13.44
CA TRP A 882 28.35 27.68 14.79
C TRP A 882 29.06 28.65 15.75
N LEU A 883 30.35 28.93 15.52
CA LEU A 883 31.12 29.90 16.33
C LEU A 883 30.76 31.37 16.01
N TRP A 884 30.28 31.64 14.79
CA TRP A 884 29.92 33.00 14.36
C TRP A 884 28.51 33.41 14.83
N ASP A 885 27.57 32.47 14.89
CA ASP A 885 26.22 32.74 15.40
C ASP A 885 26.20 32.96 16.92
N PHE A 886 27.18 32.43 17.66
CA PHE A 886 27.33 32.65 19.10
C PHE A 886 27.84 34.06 19.45
N LEU A 887 28.62 34.70 18.55
CA LEU A 887 29.30 35.98 18.83
C LEU A 887 28.54 37.23 18.34
N ILE A 888 27.55 37.10 17.45
CA ILE A 888 26.88 38.25 16.82
C ILE A 888 25.56 38.64 17.52
N GLY A 889 25.03 37.79 18.42
CA GLY A 889 23.72 38.00 19.05
C GLY A 889 23.65 38.98 20.24
N ALA A 890 24.78 39.41 20.80
CA ALA A 890 24.81 40.31 21.95
C ALA A 890 25.88 41.40 21.74
N GLY A 891 25.47 42.66 21.63
CA GLY A 891 26.35 43.77 21.26
C GLY A 891 27.48 44.07 22.25
N HIS A 892 28.62 43.40 22.10
CA HIS A 892 29.84 43.61 22.90
C HIS A 892 31.10 43.75 22.03
N SER A 893 32.03 44.61 22.48
CA SER A 893 33.29 44.93 21.82
C SER A 893 34.41 43.95 22.16
N LEU A 894 35.17 43.51 21.16
CA LEU A 894 36.37 42.67 21.33
C LEU A 894 37.56 43.52 21.86
N GLN A 895 38.01 43.29 23.10
CA GLN A 895 39.30 43.81 23.58
C GLN A 895 40.40 42.77 23.36
N SER A 896 41.07 42.89 22.21
CA SER A 896 42.33 42.22 21.80
C SER A 896 42.30 40.72 21.49
N VAL A 897 43.00 40.36 20.40
CA VAL A 897 43.36 39.00 19.99
C VAL A 897 44.87 38.84 20.23
N PRO A 898 45.38 37.82 20.94
CA PRO A 898 46.80 37.50 20.94
C PRO A 898 47.16 36.85 19.61
N THR A 899 48.24 37.31 18.97
CA THR A 899 48.77 36.76 17.72
C THR A 899 49.45 35.41 17.92
N ALA A 900 49.16 34.53 16.94
CA ALA A 900 49.76 33.24 16.58
C ALA A 900 49.44 32.04 17.48
#